data_AF-A0A5C6CTW3-F1
#
_entry.id   AF-A0A5C6CTW3-F1
#
_cell.length_a   1.000
_cell.length_b   1.000
_cell.length_c   1.000
_cell.angle_alpha   90.00
_cell.angle_beta   90.00
_cell.angle_gamma   90.00
#
_symmetry.space_group_name_H-M   'P 1'
#
loop_
_entity.id
_entity.type
_entity.pdbx_description
1 polymer ?
#
loop_
_entity_poly.entity_id
_entity_poly.type
_entity_poly.pdbx_seq_one_letter_code
_entity_poly.pdbx_strand_id
1 'polypeptide(L)'
;MFRYRNLRAAHRIATSSGIRFYAILIAGSMTIASPELLYGQTTKYAHSDSNARYIHHIDLYDIHNRKITPESDQPYSSLNTCGRCHDYETISHGWHFNAFMNDTVDGRVGEPWIWTDPRTGTQLPLSYRDWKQTFNPQDLGISHWDMTHQFGSRVPGGGFAVAPQVDGDAAETSREEARHAATSNRWPLSGSLQIDCMVCHASSGVYDFNSRREQIEDENFAWAATAGIRLGTVKGSVSRIKDDADPADESTQQKLPKVTYDPRRFELDGTVFMDLVRQPSNNACFQCHSQQTVTDQGIELRWMHDEDVHLRAGMQCVDCHRNGIEHHTTRGFAGESNPSSVSATTIETLSCSGCHMGSEQTGSSTIASRPGRLGAPFPHHAGLPPLHFEKLACTACHGGPLPREQAMQIMTSLSHSLGSKDHRTGLELPSIAGPIYSKGDDGKIYPQRALWPAFWGTFSEGKIQPLDPATTYDLTRKSLRVRRDFVKEIIKPKLSSSERKKILGDERAKAPETELTPAEHETLAAAQNAAGRELFHEKVSASLAAIEKELNVETAVYVSSGFVYRRTDEGNSLSQVPRDEIKNTDAIEMMTWPIAHNVRPAGWSLGAGGCTECHSEQSAIFASTVQSIGPGPDQGERITMASLQGLDPNQTLMWNQLFAGRASFKYIMATSIALLCLILLVGVGALASRFTRRNHHTV
;
A
#
# COMPACT_ATOMS: atom_id res chain seq x y z
N MET A 1 -1.65 -16.98 -40.12
CA MET A 1 -2.27 -18.05 -40.91
C MET A 1 -1.33 -19.26 -40.86
N PHE A 2 -1.78 -20.37 -40.25
CA PHE A 2 -1.31 -21.78 -40.34
C PHE A 2 0.16 -22.07 -40.76
N ARG A 3 0.92 -22.96 -40.12
CA ARG A 3 0.53 -24.33 -39.74
C ARG A 3 1.67 -25.04 -38.98
N TYR A 4 1.29 -25.69 -37.90
CA TYR A 4 1.91 -26.87 -37.30
C TYR A 4 2.03 -28.06 -38.29
N ARG A 5 3.04 -28.93 -38.08
CA ARG A 5 2.97 -30.41 -38.27
C ARG A 5 4.18 -31.06 -37.57
N ASN A 6 3.99 -31.73 -36.43
CA ASN A 6 3.67 -33.16 -36.24
C ASN A 6 4.83 -34.10 -36.65
N LEU A 7 5.54 -34.77 -35.72
CA LEU A 7 5.18 -35.90 -34.83
C LEU A 7 5.65 -37.26 -35.39
N ARG A 8 6.13 -38.11 -34.44
CA ARG A 8 6.37 -39.59 -34.44
C ARG A 8 7.86 -39.96 -34.44
N ALA A 9 8.48 -40.38 -33.33
CA ALA A 9 8.22 -41.52 -32.42
C ALA A 9 8.43 -42.90 -33.06
N ALA A 10 9.47 -43.63 -32.62
CA ALA A 10 9.43 -45.06 -32.33
C ALA A 10 10.72 -45.56 -31.66
N HIS A 11 10.55 -46.23 -30.52
CA HIS A 11 11.52 -47.05 -29.78
C HIS A 11 12.13 -48.19 -30.60
N ARG A 12 13.35 -48.63 -30.20
CA ARG A 12 13.62 -50.05 -29.87
C ARG A 12 14.88 -50.22 -29.02
N ILE A 13 14.74 -51.14 -28.07
CA ILE A 13 15.69 -51.60 -27.04
C ILE A 13 16.42 -52.85 -27.57
N ALA A 14 17.66 -53.06 -27.09
CA ALA A 14 18.26 -54.33 -26.64
C ALA A 14 19.58 -54.76 -27.31
N THR A 15 20.61 -54.85 -26.45
CA THR A 15 21.63 -55.94 -26.33
C THR A 15 22.63 -56.14 -27.49
N SER A 16 23.91 -56.46 -27.30
CA SER A 16 24.77 -56.82 -26.17
C SER A 16 26.24 -56.87 -26.67
N SER A 17 27.18 -57.02 -25.73
CA SER A 17 28.48 -57.72 -25.87
C SER A 17 29.74 -56.87 -26.02
N GLY A 18 30.37 -56.62 -24.86
CA GLY A 18 31.75 -56.99 -24.56
C GLY A 18 32.88 -56.23 -25.26
N ILE A 19 33.73 -55.55 -24.48
CA ILE A 19 35.19 -55.60 -24.62
C ILE A 19 35.87 -55.13 -23.32
N ARG A 20 36.66 -56.09 -22.80
CA ARG A 20 37.83 -56.09 -21.93
C ARG A 20 38.41 -54.75 -21.42
N PHE A 21 38.44 -54.68 -20.07
CA PHE A 21 39.50 -54.18 -19.18
C PHE A 21 40.73 -53.54 -19.83
N TYR A 22 40.87 -52.23 -19.61
CA TYR A 22 42.16 -51.60 -19.28
C TYR A 22 41.97 -50.82 -17.98
N ALA A 23 42.61 -51.30 -16.91
CA ALA A 23 42.66 -50.63 -15.63
C ALA A 23 43.64 -49.46 -15.70
N ILE A 24 43.12 -48.23 -15.65
CA ILE A 24 43.91 -47.04 -15.28
C ILE A 24 43.45 -46.67 -13.88
N LEU A 25 44.35 -46.87 -12.92
CA LEU A 25 44.25 -46.41 -11.54
C LEU A 25 44.19 -44.88 -11.53
N ILE A 26 42.99 -44.32 -11.42
CA ILE A 26 42.78 -42.96 -10.91
C ILE A 26 42.34 -43.12 -9.46
N ALA A 27 43.25 -42.79 -8.54
CA ALA A 27 42.95 -42.62 -7.13
C ALA A 27 42.02 -41.40 -6.98
N GLY A 28 40.72 -41.62 -7.14
CA GLY A 28 39.66 -40.69 -6.77
C GLY A 28 39.22 -41.00 -5.36
N SER A 29 39.59 -40.13 -4.42
CA SER A 29 39.05 -40.06 -3.07
C SER A 29 37.53 -39.90 -3.10
N MET A 30 36.81 -41.01 -2.91
CA MET A 30 35.38 -40.99 -2.56
C MET A 30 35.24 -40.50 -1.12
N THR A 31 35.15 -39.20 -0.93
CA THR A 31 34.48 -38.63 0.23
C THR A 31 32.98 -38.80 0.04
N ILE A 32 32.42 -39.79 0.74
CA ILE A 32 30.98 -39.90 0.98
C ILE A 32 30.59 -38.64 1.77
N ALA A 33 30.04 -37.65 1.08
CA ALA A 33 29.43 -36.50 1.72
C ALA A 33 28.07 -36.95 2.27
N SER A 34 28.02 -37.21 3.58
CA SER A 34 26.78 -37.32 4.31
C SER A 34 25.98 -36.02 4.15
N PRO A 35 24.65 -36.06 3.91
CA PRO A 35 23.81 -34.88 3.93
C PRO A 35 23.47 -34.54 5.38
N GLU A 36 24.43 -34.03 6.14
CA GLU A 36 24.18 -33.33 7.39
C GLU A 36 25.02 -32.06 7.42
N LEU A 37 24.40 -30.98 7.92
CA LEU A 37 25.00 -29.69 8.28
C LEU A 37 25.28 -28.68 7.16
N LEU A 38 24.21 -28.13 6.59
CA LEU A 38 24.18 -26.71 6.21
C LEU A 38 22.86 -26.12 6.69
N TYR A 39 22.82 -25.59 7.92
CA TYR A 39 22.10 -24.37 8.26
C TYR A 39 22.43 -23.96 9.71
N GLY A 40 23.62 -23.41 9.84
CA GLY A 40 24.07 -22.63 10.97
C GLY A 40 25.13 -21.71 10.41
N GLN A 41 24.73 -20.60 9.79
CA GLN A 41 25.67 -19.52 9.56
C GLN A 41 26.12 -19.08 10.96
N THR A 42 27.35 -19.44 11.33
CA THR A 42 27.97 -18.93 12.54
C THR A 42 28.16 -17.43 12.35
N THR A 43 27.19 -16.66 12.85
CA THR A 43 27.29 -15.21 12.85
C THR A 43 28.47 -14.82 13.73
N LYS A 44 29.32 -13.89 13.27
CA LYS A 44 30.36 -13.28 14.13
C LYS A 44 29.76 -12.55 15.34
N TYR A 45 28.46 -12.27 15.28
CA TYR A 45 27.68 -11.62 16.33
C TYR A 45 27.19 -12.63 17.38
N ALA A 46 27.25 -12.22 18.64
CA ALA A 46 26.68 -13.00 19.74
C ALA A 46 25.14 -13.01 19.65
N HIS A 47 24.53 -14.13 20.02
CA HIS A 47 23.08 -14.28 20.11
C HIS A 47 22.67 -14.92 21.42
N SER A 48 21.45 -14.65 21.86
CA SER A 48 20.80 -15.33 22.98
C SER A 48 19.75 -16.29 22.45
N ASP A 49 19.92 -17.58 22.74
CA ASP A 49 18.94 -18.64 22.38
C ASP A 49 17.81 -18.78 23.40
N SER A 50 17.77 -17.90 24.40
CA SER A 50 16.69 -17.90 25.38
C SER A 50 15.41 -17.34 24.77
N ASN A 51 14.27 -17.93 25.12
CA ASN A 51 12.96 -17.33 24.87
C ASN A 51 12.69 -16.15 25.81
N ALA A 52 13.46 -16.01 26.89
CA ALA A 52 13.43 -14.81 27.72
C ALA A 52 14.15 -13.67 27.00
N ARG A 53 13.67 -12.45 27.23
CA ARG A 53 14.26 -11.25 26.67
C ARG A 53 15.72 -11.09 27.14
N TYR A 54 16.63 -10.87 26.19
CA TYR A 54 17.98 -10.41 26.49
C TYR A 54 17.97 -8.91 26.83
N ILE A 55 18.57 -8.56 27.96
CA ILE A 55 18.64 -7.18 28.46
C ILE A 55 19.86 -6.49 27.85
N HIS A 56 19.64 -5.38 27.15
CA HIS A 56 20.70 -4.62 26.49
C HIS A 56 21.15 -3.47 27.39
N HIS A 57 22.30 -3.64 28.05
CA HIS A 57 23.07 -2.54 28.64
C HIS A 57 24.31 -2.35 27.77
N ILE A 58 24.34 -1.28 27.00
CA ILE A 58 25.35 -1.08 25.95
C ILE A 58 25.91 0.34 25.96
N ASP A 59 27.13 0.48 25.47
CA ASP A 59 27.70 1.79 25.16
C ASP A 59 27.03 2.38 23.92
N LEU A 60 26.76 3.68 23.94
CA LEU A 60 26.25 4.43 22.81
C LEU A 60 27.40 5.09 22.03
N TYR A 61 27.25 5.21 20.71
CA TYR A 61 28.23 5.83 19.83
C TYR A 61 27.58 6.81 18.86
N ASP A 62 28.29 7.90 18.54
CA ASP A 62 27.89 8.88 17.53
C ASP A 62 28.26 8.43 16.09
N ILE A 63 27.93 9.26 15.10
CA ILE A 63 28.23 9.00 13.68
C ILE A 63 29.74 8.91 13.38
N HIS A 64 30.58 9.54 14.20
CA HIS A 64 32.04 9.49 14.10
C HIS A 64 32.66 8.36 14.92
N ASN A 65 31.83 7.43 15.38
CA ASN A 65 32.20 6.26 16.17
C ASN A 65 32.86 6.61 17.52
N ARG A 66 32.54 7.78 18.08
CA ARG A 66 32.97 8.21 19.42
C ARG A 66 31.93 7.79 20.45
N LYS A 67 32.40 7.30 21.60
CA LYS A 67 31.53 6.91 22.72
C LYS A 67 30.78 8.15 23.23
N ILE A 68 29.48 8.01 23.42
CA ILE A 68 28.61 9.04 23.98
C ILE A 68 28.61 8.92 25.50
N THR A 69 28.75 10.07 26.16
CA THR A 69 28.59 10.27 27.61
C THR A 69 27.51 11.32 27.85
N PRO A 70 27.07 11.55 29.11
CA PRO A 70 26.12 12.61 29.42
C PRO A 70 26.56 14.03 28.98
N GLU A 71 27.86 14.26 28.82
CA GLU A 71 28.45 15.54 28.40
C GLU A 71 28.60 15.69 26.87
N SER A 72 28.31 14.63 26.11
CA SER A 72 28.36 14.67 24.65
C SER A 72 27.24 15.54 24.06
N ASP A 73 27.46 16.11 22.88
CA ASP A 73 26.46 16.96 22.19
C ASP A 73 26.03 16.43 20.82
N GLN A 74 26.67 15.38 20.33
CA GLN A 74 26.32 14.72 19.06
C GLN A 74 25.21 13.69 19.23
N PRO A 75 24.39 13.44 18.20
CA PRO A 75 23.35 12.42 18.25
C PRO A 75 23.91 11.00 18.26
N TYR A 76 23.13 10.07 18.83
CA TYR A 76 23.45 8.65 18.77
C TYR A 76 23.24 8.11 17.35
N SER A 77 24.15 7.25 16.91
CA SER A 77 24.09 6.54 15.64
C SER A 77 23.67 5.08 15.88
N SER A 78 22.57 4.65 15.26
CA SER A 78 22.16 3.24 15.29
C SER A 78 23.15 2.35 14.55
N LEU A 79 23.75 2.85 13.47
CA LEU A 79 24.81 2.15 12.74
C LEU A 79 26.00 1.84 13.65
N ASN A 80 26.56 2.85 14.32
CA ASN A 80 27.77 2.66 15.15
C ASN A 80 27.48 2.10 16.55
N THR A 81 26.22 2.11 17.00
CA THR A 81 25.80 1.53 18.28
C THR A 81 25.32 0.09 18.09
N CYS A 82 24.22 -0.11 17.36
CA CYS A 82 23.61 -1.42 17.15
C CYS A 82 24.41 -2.27 16.16
N GLY A 83 25.01 -1.67 15.13
CA GLY A 83 25.81 -2.37 14.12
C GLY A 83 27.09 -3.03 14.66
N ARG A 84 27.47 -2.75 15.91
CA ARG A 84 28.54 -3.49 16.62
C ARG A 84 28.13 -4.90 17.02
N CYS A 85 26.84 -5.11 17.26
CA CYS A 85 26.27 -6.38 17.75
C CYS A 85 25.32 -7.03 16.74
N HIS A 86 24.88 -6.31 15.71
CA HIS A 86 23.97 -6.80 14.68
C HIS A 86 24.50 -6.45 13.29
N ASP A 87 24.17 -7.29 12.31
CA ASP A 87 24.56 -7.07 10.93
C ASP A 87 23.72 -5.96 10.28
N TYR A 88 24.12 -4.70 10.49
CA TYR A 88 23.41 -3.54 9.95
C TYR A 88 23.26 -3.63 8.43
N GLU A 89 24.27 -4.16 7.74
CA GLU A 89 24.23 -4.25 6.29
C GLU A 89 23.17 -5.25 5.80
N THR A 90 23.16 -6.44 6.40
CA THR A 90 22.11 -7.42 6.12
C THR A 90 20.71 -6.85 6.44
N ILE A 91 20.58 -6.02 7.48
CA ILE A 91 19.31 -5.34 7.83
C ILE A 91 18.90 -4.32 6.75
N SER A 92 19.82 -3.55 6.17
CA SER A 92 19.51 -2.52 5.16
C SER A 92 18.91 -3.05 3.86
N HIS A 93 18.95 -4.36 3.63
CA HIS A 93 18.38 -5.00 2.44
C HIS A 93 16.94 -5.48 2.63
N GLY A 94 16.39 -5.34 3.83
CA GLY A 94 15.02 -5.72 4.15
C GLY A 94 13.95 -4.95 3.36
N TRP A 95 12.72 -5.46 3.36
CA TRP A 95 11.64 -4.95 2.50
C TRP A 95 11.29 -3.47 2.71
N HIS A 96 11.41 -2.97 3.95
CA HIS A 96 11.18 -1.56 4.26
C HIS A 96 12.33 -0.64 3.82
N PHE A 97 13.47 -1.20 3.44
CA PHE A 97 14.72 -0.47 3.25
C PHE A 97 15.31 -0.61 1.85
N ASN A 98 14.71 -1.40 0.97
CA ASN A 98 15.38 -1.81 -0.27
C ASN A 98 14.72 -1.23 -1.53
N ALA A 99 13.75 -0.33 -1.38
CA ALA A 99 12.89 0.02 -2.51
C ALA A 99 13.58 0.72 -3.68
N PHE A 100 14.67 1.42 -3.41
CA PHE A 100 15.50 2.20 -4.34
C PHE A 100 16.75 1.42 -4.79
N MET A 101 16.91 0.16 -4.38
CA MET A 101 18.05 -0.67 -4.78
C MET A 101 17.76 -1.34 -6.13
N ASN A 102 18.72 -1.25 -7.06
CA ASN A 102 18.59 -1.69 -8.45
C ASN A 102 18.40 -3.20 -8.64
N ASP A 103 18.77 -4.01 -7.65
CA ASP A 103 18.77 -5.48 -7.71
C ASP A 103 17.58 -6.12 -6.96
N THR A 104 16.60 -5.31 -6.55
CA THR A 104 15.44 -5.81 -5.80
C THR A 104 14.26 -6.17 -6.70
N VAL A 105 13.50 -7.19 -6.31
CA VAL A 105 12.24 -7.55 -6.97
C VAL A 105 11.14 -6.59 -6.53
N ASP A 106 10.34 -6.11 -7.48
CA ASP A 106 9.23 -5.17 -7.20
C ASP A 106 8.11 -5.79 -6.34
N GLY A 107 7.97 -7.11 -6.39
CA GLY A 107 6.94 -7.87 -5.69
C GLY A 107 5.50 -7.43 -6.01
N ARG A 108 4.54 -7.88 -5.21
CA ARG A 108 3.13 -7.49 -5.35
C ARG A 108 2.95 -5.98 -5.16
N VAL A 109 2.11 -5.32 -5.96
CA VAL A 109 1.81 -3.89 -5.79
C VAL A 109 1.36 -3.56 -4.35
N GLY A 110 1.92 -2.49 -3.78
CA GLY A 110 1.61 -1.96 -2.46
C GLY A 110 1.05 -0.54 -2.54
N GLU A 111 0.89 0.10 -1.37
CA GLU A 111 0.59 1.54 -1.33
C GLU A 111 1.83 2.31 -1.79
N PRO A 112 1.73 3.17 -2.83
CA PRO A 112 2.85 4.02 -3.24
C PRO A 112 3.10 5.15 -2.23
N TRP A 113 4.23 5.84 -2.35
CA TRP A 113 4.40 7.12 -1.67
C TRP A 113 3.59 8.17 -2.42
N ILE A 114 2.53 8.71 -1.82
CA ILE A 114 1.72 9.73 -2.49
C ILE A 114 2.22 11.12 -2.07
N TRP A 115 2.90 11.81 -2.98
CA TRP A 115 3.32 13.19 -2.75
C TRP A 115 2.11 14.11 -2.86
N THR A 116 1.73 14.73 -1.74
CA THR A 116 0.62 15.68 -1.71
C THR A 116 1.11 17.11 -1.46
N ASP A 117 0.58 18.03 -2.25
CA ASP A 117 0.67 19.47 -1.97
C ASP A 117 -0.74 20.07 -2.05
N PRO A 118 -1.38 20.33 -0.89
CA PRO A 118 -2.69 20.94 -0.82
C PRO A 118 -2.77 22.30 -1.52
N ARG A 119 -1.67 23.03 -1.70
CA ARG A 119 -1.68 24.38 -2.29
C ARG A 119 -1.82 24.35 -3.81
N THR A 120 -1.32 23.28 -4.44
CA THR A 120 -1.35 23.10 -5.90
C THR A 120 -2.39 22.07 -6.34
N GLY A 121 -3.04 21.39 -5.39
CA GLY A 121 -3.93 20.26 -5.71
C GLY A 121 -3.16 19.02 -6.19
N THR A 122 -1.89 18.87 -5.80
CA THR A 122 -1.08 17.71 -6.20
C THR A 122 -1.39 16.50 -5.30
N GLN A 123 -1.61 15.34 -5.92
CA GLN A 123 -1.53 14.00 -5.33
C GLN A 123 -0.86 13.06 -6.34
N LEU A 124 0.46 12.95 -6.23
CA LEU A 124 1.32 12.26 -7.20
C LEU A 124 1.80 10.90 -6.62
N PRO A 125 1.36 9.76 -7.16
CA PRO A 125 1.84 8.45 -6.70
C PRO A 125 3.27 8.18 -7.17
N LEU A 126 4.17 7.99 -6.21
CA LEU A 126 5.59 7.74 -6.43
C LEU A 126 5.98 6.33 -6.02
N SER A 127 6.90 5.73 -6.76
CA SER A 127 7.48 4.42 -6.46
C SER A 127 8.85 4.28 -7.11
N TYR A 128 9.82 3.75 -6.36
CA TYR A 128 11.08 3.27 -6.93
C TYR A 128 10.96 1.86 -7.56
N ARG A 129 9.85 1.17 -7.28
CA ARG A 129 9.48 -0.11 -7.90
C ARG A 129 8.73 0.14 -9.20
N ASP A 130 8.90 -0.74 -10.18
CA ASP A 130 8.21 -0.69 -11.47
C ASP A 130 6.73 -1.13 -11.34
N TRP A 131 5.97 -0.37 -10.57
CA TRP A 131 4.52 -0.54 -10.43
C TRP A 131 3.80 0.35 -11.43
N LYS A 132 2.78 -0.21 -12.08
CA LYS A 132 1.92 0.54 -13.01
C LYS A 132 1.34 1.79 -12.35
N GLN A 133 1.19 2.85 -13.14
CA GLN A 133 0.53 4.11 -12.74
C GLN A 133 1.24 4.83 -11.58
N THR A 134 2.54 4.56 -11.38
CA THR A 134 3.43 5.30 -10.47
C THR A 134 4.54 5.97 -11.24
N PHE A 135 5.18 6.95 -10.61
CA PHE A 135 6.33 7.66 -11.17
C PHE A 135 7.56 7.46 -10.30
N ASN A 136 8.72 7.22 -10.93
CA ASN A 136 9.98 7.14 -10.21
C ASN A 136 10.38 8.54 -9.73
N PRO A 137 10.63 8.76 -8.43
CA PRO A 137 11.08 10.06 -7.91
C PRO A 137 12.31 10.62 -8.63
N GLN A 138 13.27 9.76 -9.02
CA GLN A 138 14.51 10.18 -9.67
C GLN A 138 14.27 10.77 -11.06
N ASP A 139 13.36 10.16 -11.84
CA ASP A 139 12.98 10.63 -13.18
C ASP A 139 12.29 12.00 -13.14
N LEU A 140 11.75 12.39 -11.98
CA LEU A 140 11.12 13.69 -11.75
C LEU A 140 12.07 14.74 -11.18
N GLY A 141 13.31 14.36 -10.87
CA GLY A 141 14.27 15.23 -10.19
C GLY A 141 14.00 15.42 -8.69
N ILE A 142 13.14 14.59 -8.08
CA ILE A 142 12.89 14.64 -6.64
C ILE A 142 14.05 13.97 -5.93
N SER A 143 14.78 14.72 -5.10
CA SER A 143 15.96 14.20 -4.43
C SER A 143 15.62 13.22 -3.31
N HIS A 144 16.55 12.35 -2.95
CA HIS A 144 16.44 11.50 -1.76
C HIS A 144 16.27 12.33 -0.48
N TRP A 145 16.85 13.53 -0.41
CA TRP A 145 16.68 14.44 0.72
C TRP A 145 15.21 14.92 0.80
N ASP A 146 14.62 15.31 -0.32
CA ASP A 146 13.21 15.74 -0.40
C ASP A 146 12.25 14.60 -0.05
N MET A 147 12.52 13.39 -0.55
CA MET A 147 11.78 12.19 -0.16
C MET A 147 11.87 11.92 1.35
N THR A 148 13.04 12.16 1.95
CA THR A 148 13.26 12.01 3.40
C THR A 148 12.52 13.07 4.20
N HIS A 149 12.57 14.31 3.77
CA HIS A 149 11.83 15.39 4.40
C HIS A 149 10.32 15.13 4.35
N GLN A 150 9.80 14.71 3.20
CA GLN A 150 8.37 14.48 2.98
C GLN A 150 7.84 13.21 3.70
N PHE A 151 8.58 12.10 3.63
CA PHE A 151 8.10 10.78 4.09
C PHE A 151 8.87 10.18 5.25
N GLY A 152 9.96 10.79 5.70
CA GLY A 152 10.86 10.27 6.75
C GLY A 152 10.12 9.91 8.04
N SER A 153 9.10 10.68 8.42
CA SER A 153 8.28 10.43 9.60
C SER A 153 7.42 9.16 9.51
N ARG A 154 7.28 8.58 8.31
CA ARG A 154 6.41 7.44 7.97
C ARG A 154 7.19 6.22 7.49
N VAL A 155 8.52 6.27 7.58
CA VAL A 155 9.43 5.16 7.29
C VAL A 155 10.40 4.94 8.46
N PRO A 156 10.91 3.72 8.69
CA PRO A 156 11.85 3.43 9.79
C PRO A 156 13.24 4.07 9.65
N GLY A 157 13.47 4.89 8.63
CA GLY A 157 14.80 5.38 8.24
C GLY A 157 15.53 4.37 7.36
N GLY A 158 16.80 4.63 7.09
CA GLY A 158 17.57 3.85 6.13
C GLY A 158 17.18 4.13 4.68
N GLY A 159 17.86 3.44 3.78
CA GLY A 159 17.56 3.49 2.36
C GLY A 159 17.67 4.87 1.72
N PHE A 160 16.61 5.36 1.04
CA PHE A 160 16.60 6.73 0.50
C PHE A 160 16.81 7.81 1.57
N ALA A 161 16.65 7.45 2.85
CA ALA A 161 16.85 8.34 3.99
C ALA A 161 18.31 8.41 4.48
N VAL A 162 19.24 7.78 3.76
CA VAL A 162 20.68 7.84 4.02
C VAL A 162 21.34 8.73 2.96
N ALA A 163 22.20 9.64 3.42
CA ALA A 163 22.99 10.48 2.54
C ALA A 163 23.84 9.60 1.58
N PRO A 164 23.84 9.90 0.27
CA PRO A 164 24.62 9.13 -0.69
C PRO A 164 26.12 9.23 -0.37
N GLN A 165 26.84 8.11 -0.48
CA GLN A 165 28.28 8.08 -0.30
C GLN A 165 28.97 8.66 -1.54
N VAL A 166 29.83 9.67 -1.35
CA VAL A 166 30.65 10.25 -2.42
C VAL A 166 31.96 9.47 -2.48
N ASP A 167 31.91 8.24 -2.98
CA ASP A 167 33.13 7.45 -3.19
C ASP A 167 33.80 7.85 -4.51
N GLY A 168 35.09 8.13 -4.45
CA GLY A 168 35.89 8.78 -5.49
C GLY A 168 36.02 8.06 -6.84
N ASP A 169 35.47 6.85 -6.98
CA ASP A 169 35.59 6.03 -8.20
C ASP A 169 34.25 5.85 -8.96
N ALA A 170 33.13 6.40 -8.48
CA ALA A 170 31.83 6.38 -9.19
C ALA A 170 31.65 7.58 -10.14
N ALA A 171 32.70 7.96 -10.88
CA ALA A 171 32.81 9.25 -11.55
C ALA A 171 31.88 9.48 -12.77
N GLU A 172 31.03 8.53 -13.17
CA GLU A 172 30.03 8.74 -14.24
C GLU A 172 28.58 8.75 -13.72
N THR A 173 28.18 7.81 -12.86
CA THR A 173 26.84 7.79 -12.25
C THR A 173 26.62 8.94 -11.26
N SER A 174 27.65 9.27 -10.46
CA SER A 174 27.60 10.38 -9.51
C SER A 174 27.45 11.75 -10.18
N ARG A 175 27.81 11.89 -11.46
CA ARG A 175 27.71 13.17 -12.17
C ARG A 175 26.30 13.48 -12.62
N GLU A 176 25.45 12.49 -12.85
CA GLU A 176 24.02 12.69 -13.14
C GLU A 176 23.22 12.90 -11.87
N GLU A 177 23.50 12.15 -10.80
CA GLU A 177 22.88 12.34 -9.48
C GLU A 177 23.28 13.68 -8.84
N ALA A 178 24.55 14.09 -8.94
CA ALA A 178 25.02 15.37 -8.43
C ALA A 178 24.55 16.57 -9.28
N ARG A 179 24.18 16.37 -10.56
CA ARG A 179 23.60 17.42 -11.41
C ARG A 179 22.11 17.63 -11.15
N HIS A 180 21.38 16.58 -10.77
CA HIS A 180 19.98 16.69 -10.36
C HIS A 180 19.82 17.20 -8.91
N ALA A 181 20.81 16.96 -8.03
CA ALA A 181 20.88 17.52 -6.68
C ALA A 181 21.27 19.02 -6.61
N ALA A 182 20.99 19.79 -7.67
CA ALA A 182 21.33 21.21 -7.76
C ALA A 182 20.41 22.12 -6.92
N THR A 183 19.35 21.56 -6.32
CA THR A 183 18.65 22.14 -5.16
C THR A 183 19.35 21.67 -3.89
N SER A 184 20.07 22.59 -3.23
CA SER A 184 20.78 22.47 -1.95
C SER A 184 20.89 21.05 -1.38
N ASN A 185 22.01 20.36 -1.63
CA ASN A 185 22.34 19.13 -0.91
C ASN A 185 22.51 19.46 0.59
N ARG A 186 21.42 19.36 1.36
CA ARG A 186 21.36 19.69 2.79
C ARG A 186 21.81 18.52 3.69
N TRP A 187 22.18 17.37 3.12
CA TRP A 187 22.71 16.23 3.88
C TRP A 187 23.88 16.58 4.83
N PRO A 188 24.85 17.45 4.49
CA PRO A 188 25.90 17.84 5.42
C PRO A 188 25.42 18.58 6.68
N LEU A 189 24.24 19.20 6.62
CA LEU A 189 23.61 19.88 7.76
C LEU A 189 22.65 18.95 8.51
N SER A 190 21.78 18.25 7.77
CA SER A 190 20.74 17.36 8.32
C SER A 190 21.28 16.04 8.87
N GLY A 191 22.35 15.52 8.26
CA GLY A 191 22.83 14.16 8.43
C GLY A 191 21.85 13.10 7.90
N SER A 192 22.23 11.82 7.99
CA SER A 192 21.40 10.70 7.53
C SER A 192 20.34 10.32 8.58
N LEU A 193 19.11 10.03 8.13
CA LEU A 193 18.11 9.32 8.93
C LEU A 193 18.41 7.82 8.83
N GLN A 194 19.33 7.35 9.67
CA GLN A 194 19.74 5.94 9.73
C GLN A 194 18.55 5.02 10.07
N ILE A 195 18.71 3.71 9.85
CA ILE A 195 17.74 2.71 10.28
C ILE A 195 17.59 2.82 11.79
N ASP A 196 16.44 3.31 12.23
CA ASP A 196 16.14 3.43 13.65
C ASP A 196 15.56 2.12 14.15
N CYS A 197 16.43 1.21 14.61
CA CYS A 197 15.99 -0.10 15.12
C CYS A 197 14.90 0.03 16.20
N MET A 198 14.95 1.10 17.00
CA MET A 198 14.06 1.31 18.13
C MET A 198 12.66 1.75 17.71
N VAL A 199 12.48 2.25 16.49
CA VAL A 199 11.15 2.57 15.95
C VAL A 199 10.22 1.34 15.93
N CYS A 200 10.80 0.15 15.75
CA CYS A 200 10.09 -1.13 15.74
C CYS A 200 10.33 -1.92 17.03
N HIS A 201 11.56 -1.91 17.54
CA HIS A 201 11.96 -2.78 18.64
C HIS A 201 11.79 -2.17 20.02
N ALA A 202 11.56 -0.86 20.18
CA ALA A 202 11.31 -0.31 21.50
C ALA A 202 10.06 -0.93 22.14
N SER A 203 10.14 -1.23 23.44
CA SER A 203 8.96 -1.61 24.21
C SER A 203 7.88 -0.52 24.10
N SER A 204 6.61 -0.93 24.07
CA SER A 204 5.47 -0.02 23.89
C SER A 204 5.50 1.12 24.93
N GLY A 205 5.45 2.37 24.45
CA GLY A 205 5.50 3.58 25.27
C GLY A 205 6.89 4.19 25.49
N VAL A 206 7.96 3.46 25.16
CA VAL A 206 9.35 3.97 25.24
C VAL A 206 9.64 4.96 24.12
N TYR A 207 9.28 4.61 22.89
CA TYR A 207 9.54 5.41 21.69
C TYR A 207 8.48 6.50 21.50
N ASP A 208 8.94 7.71 21.16
CA ASP A 208 8.14 8.90 20.90
C ASP A 208 8.15 9.27 19.41
N PHE A 209 7.14 8.78 18.70
CA PHE A 209 6.98 9.05 17.27
C PHE A 209 6.75 10.53 16.96
N ASN A 210 6.15 11.29 17.88
CA ASN A 210 5.93 12.72 17.67
C ASN A 210 7.23 13.50 17.79
N SER A 211 8.04 13.20 18.80
CA SER A 211 9.37 13.82 18.94
C SER A 211 10.26 13.50 17.73
N ARG A 212 10.25 12.26 17.24
CA ARG A 212 10.96 11.87 16.01
C ARG A 212 10.46 12.67 14.80
N ARG A 213 9.14 12.78 14.64
CA ARG A 213 8.53 13.52 13.52
C ARG A 213 8.89 15.01 13.57
N GLU A 214 8.85 15.64 14.73
CA GLU A 214 9.26 17.05 14.92
C GLU A 214 10.71 17.25 14.50
N GLN A 215 11.62 16.32 14.83
CA GLN A 215 13.01 16.41 14.35
C GLN A 215 13.12 16.30 12.83
N ILE A 216 12.29 15.49 12.18
CA ILE A 216 12.29 15.36 10.71
C ILE A 216 11.73 16.61 10.05
N GLU A 217 10.67 17.21 10.61
CA GLU A 217 10.10 18.50 10.18
C GLU A 217 11.11 19.66 10.37
N ASP A 218 11.97 19.57 11.39
CA ASP A 218 13.09 20.50 11.63
C ASP A 218 14.33 20.21 10.75
N GLU A 219 14.26 19.23 9.84
CA GLU A 219 15.37 18.74 9.01
C GLU A 219 16.55 18.15 9.81
N ASN A 220 16.35 17.84 11.09
CA ASN A 220 17.33 17.27 12.01
C ASN A 220 17.40 15.73 11.88
N PHE A 221 17.58 15.22 10.67
CA PHE A 221 17.48 13.78 10.36
C PHE A 221 18.37 12.88 11.24
N ALA A 222 19.64 13.24 11.45
CA ALA A 222 20.55 12.47 12.31
C ALA A 222 20.17 12.47 13.80
N TRP A 223 19.42 13.48 14.27
CA TRP A 223 19.00 13.61 15.67
C TRP A 223 17.66 12.93 15.97
N ALA A 224 16.89 12.59 14.94
CA ALA A 224 15.53 12.09 15.07
C ALA A 224 15.43 10.85 15.95
N ALA A 225 16.35 9.89 15.80
CA ALA A 225 16.38 8.68 16.63
C ALA A 225 16.66 9.02 18.10
N THR A 226 17.64 9.89 18.37
CA THR A 226 18.00 10.31 19.73
C THR A 226 16.82 10.92 20.49
N ALA A 227 16.06 11.79 19.81
CA ALA A 227 14.83 12.35 20.34
C ALA A 227 13.73 11.28 20.50
N GLY A 228 13.57 10.41 19.50
CA GLY A 228 12.56 9.35 19.48
C GLY A 228 12.66 8.40 20.67
N ILE A 229 13.86 7.95 21.06
CA ILE A 229 14.05 7.11 22.25
C ILE A 229 14.27 7.89 23.55
N ARG A 230 14.13 9.22 23.52
CA ARG A 230 14.22 10.10 24.69
C ARG A 230 15.53 9.91 25.48
N LEU A 231 16.66 9.82 24.77
CA LEU A 231 18.00 9.80 25.38
C LEU A 231 18.42 11.20 25.86
N GLY A 232 17.88 12.24 25.24
CA GLY A 232 18.17 13.63 25.54
C GLY A 232 17.21 14.57 24.85
N THR A 233 17.43 15.86 25.06
CA THR A 233 16.71 16.93 24.35
C THR A 233 17.56 17.47 23.21
N VAL A 234 16.96 17.69 22.04
CA VAL A 234 17.64 18.27 20.89
C VAL A 234 17.32 19.77 20.84
N LYS A 235 18.35 20.61 20.77
CA LYS A 235 18.23 22.07 20.66
C LYS A 235 18.85 22.54 19.35
N GLY A 236 18.09 23.32 18.57
CA GLY A 236 18.48 23.76 17.23
C GLY A 236 17.62 23.08 16.17
N SER A 237 17.61 23.66 14.97
CA SER A 237 16.79 23.20 13.86
C SER A 237 17.52 23.55 12.57
N VAL A 238 17.82 22.53 11.77
CA VAL A 238 18.53 22.67 10.50
C VAL A 238 17.70 23.48 9.52
N SER A 239 16.37 23.36 9.53
CA SER A 239 15.47 24.15 8.67
C SER A 239 15.60 25.68 8.85
N ARG A 240 16.21 26.14 9.95
CA ARG A 240 16.49 27.57 10.19
C ARG A 240 17.84 28.04 9.64
N ILE A 241 18.65 27.12 9.14
CA ILE A 241 19.94 27.38 8.49
C ILE A 241 19.69 27.62 7.00
N LYS A 242 20.23 28.72 6.48
CA LYS A 242 20.08 29.10 5.07
C LYS A 242 20.64 28.04 4.13
N ASP A 243 20.03 27.90 2.96
CA ASP A 243 20.41 26.91 1.95
C ASP A 243 21.83 27.11 1.40
N ASP A 244 22.34 28.35 1.40
CA ASP A 244 23.67 28.73 0.94
C ASP A 244 24.74 28.70 2.05
N ALA A 245 24.39 28.25 3.26
CA ALA A 245 25.33 28.19 4.37
C ALA A 245 26.39 27.12 4.12
N ASP A 246 27.67 27.51 4.21
CA ASP A 246 28.78 26.55 4.17
C ASP A 246 28.73 25.67 5.43
N PRO A 247 28.57 24.34 5.29
CA PRO A 247 28.60 23.43 6.42
C PRO A 247 29.93 23.46 7.17
N ALA A 248 31.04 23.82 6.53
CA ALA A 248 32.36 23.87 7.18
C ALA A 248 32.57 25.16 8.00
N ASP A 249 31.75 26.20 7.81
CA ASP A 249 31.87 27.45 8.54
C ASP A 249 31.57 27.29 10.03
N GLU A 250 32.37 27.93 10.88
CA GLU A 250 32.24 27.84 12.33
C GLU A 250 30.87 28.37 12.80
N SER A 251 30.37 29.43 12.16
CA SER A 251 29.07 30.02 12.52
C SER A 251 27.89 29.11 12.15
N THR A 252 28.04 28.30 11.09
CA THR A 252 27.07 27.27 10.70
C THR A 252 27.13 26.09 11.68
N GLN A 253 28.34 25.60 11.98
CA GLN A 253 28.56 24.51 12.94
C GLN A 253 27.99 24.84 14.34
N GLN A 254 28.09 26.09 14.80
CA GLN A 254 27.50 26.53 16.06
C GLN A 254 25.96 26.52 16.06
N LYS A 255 25.32 26.61 14.88
CA LYS A 255 23.85 26.59 14.72
C LYS A 255 23.29 25.19 14.52
N LEU A 256 24.14 24.19 14.25
CA LEU A 256 23.69 22.81 14.11
C LEU A 256 23.03 22.32 15.40
N PRO A 257 22.04 21.42 15.30
CA PRO A 257 21.38 20.89 16.47
C PRO A 257 22.36 20.19 17.41
N LYS A 258 22.14 20.38 18.71
CA LYS A 258 22.93 19.75 19.77
C LYS A 258 22.03 18.96 20.70
N VAL A 259 22.54 17.82 21.14
CA VAL A 259 21.90 16.99 22.16
C VAL A 259 22.33 17.47 23.54
N THR A 260 21.37 17.58 24.46
CA THR A 260 21.65 17.55 25.89
C THR A 260 21.12 16.23 26.42
N TYR A 261 22.03 15.28 26.66
CA TYR A 261 21.69 13.95 27.17
C TYR A 261 21.14 14.01 28.58
N ASP A 262 20.20 13.10 28.91
CA ASP A 262 19.70 12.94 30.27
C ASP A 262 20.66 12.03 31.05
N PRO A 263 21.42 12.54 32.05
CA PRO A 263 22.38 11.73 32.78
C PRO A 263 21.75 10.53 33.49
N ARG A 264 20.44 10.59 33.79
CA ARG A 264 19.70 9.50 34.45
C ARG A 264 19.50 8.28 33.55
N ARG A 265 19.81 8.38 32.25
CA ARG A 265 19.78 7.27 31.30
C ARG A 265 21.06 6.44 31.31
N PHE A 266 22.13 6.96 31.91
CA PHE A 266 23.44 6.33 31.93
C PHE A 266 23.68 5.67 33.29
N GLU A 267 24.15 4.44 33.25
CA GLU A 267 24.63 3.72 34.42
C GLU A 267 26.01 4.24 34.85
N LEU A 268 26.47 3.83 36.04
CA LEU A 268 27.77 4.26 36.58
C LEU A 268 28.98 3.89 35.71
N ASP A 269 28.85 2.84 34.88
CA ASP A 269 29.87 2.41 33.92
C ASP A 269 29.76 3.12 32.56
N GLY A 270 28.79 4.02 32.41
CA GLY A 270 28.52 4.78 31.21
C GLY A 270 27.68 4.04 30.16
N THR A 271 27.22 2.82 30.43
CA THR A 271 26.28 2.11 29.55
C THR A 271 24.86 2.65 29.69
N VAL A 272 24.02 2.38 28.68
CA VAL A 272 22.61 2.75 28.68
C VAL A 272 21.76 1.48 28.57
N PHE A 273 20.72 1.40 29.41
CA PHE A 273 19.71 0.37 29.27
C PHE A 273 18.79 0.69 28.08
N MET A 274 18.82 -0.17 27.07
CA MET A 274 17.97 -0.09 25.88
C MET A 274 16.74 -0.97 26.05
N ASP A 275 15.59 -0.33 26.30
CA ASP A 275 14.33 -1.04 26.52
C ASP A 275 13.69 -1.52 25.20
N LEU A 276 14.19 -2.62 24.66
CA LEU A 276 13.74 -3.22 23.40
C LEU A 276 13.25 -4.67 23.50
N VAL A 277 12.40 -5.06 22.56
CA VAL A 277 11.84 -6.41 22.37
C VAL A 277 12.30 -7.02 21.05
N ARG A 278 12.53 -8.34 21.04
CA ARG A 278 12.87 -9.06 19.80
C ARG A 278 11.72 -9.08 18.80
N GLN A 279 10.49 -9.27 19.28
CA GLN A 279 9.28 -9.29 18.47
C GLN A 279 8.54 -7.97 18.67
N PRO A 280 8.51 -7.07 17.66
CA PRO A 280 7.74 -5.83 17.70
C PRO A 280 6.27 -6.05 18.05
N SER A 281 5.73 -5.14 18.86
CA SER A 281 4.29 -5.10 19.14
C SER A 281 3.51 -4.40 18.02
N ASN A 282 2.21 -4.68 17.90
CA ASN A 282 1.33 -4.06 16.89
C ASN A 282 1.38 -2.52 16.89
N ASN A 283 1.57 -1.90 18.07
CA ASN A 283 1.62 -0.44 18.21
C ASN A 283 2.76 0.20 17.40
N ALA A 284 3.88 -0.50 17.20
CA ALA A 284 4.97 0.00 16.37
C ALA A 284 4.55 0.07 14.89
N CYS A 285 3.73 -0.88 14.44
CA CYS A 285 3.25 -0.95 13.06
C CYS A 285 2.19 0.12 12.77
N PHE A 286 1.26 0.35 13.71
CA PHE A 286 0.10 1.24 13.50
C PHE A 286 0.47 2.70 13.20
N GLN A 287 1.65 3.15 13.62
CA GLN A 287 2.12 4.50 13.30
C GLN A 287 2.19 4.75 11.79
N CYS A 288 2.58 3.73 11.01
CA CYS A 288 2.65 3.80 9.55
C CYS A 288 1.55 2.98 8.84
N HIS A 289 0.94 1.99 9.49
CA HIS A 289 0.00 1.04 8.86
C HIS A 289 -1.46 1.09 9.36
N SER A 290 -1.88 2.12 10.09
CA SER A 290 -3.31 2.31 10.40
C SER A 290 -4.11 2.78 9.19
N GLN A 291 -5.42 2.52 9.23
CA GLN A 291 -6.39 3.08 8.29
C GLN A 291 -7.67 3.51 9.01
N GLN A 292 -8.43 4.39 8.37
CA GLN A 292 -9.77 4.82 8.79
C GLN A 292 -10.69 4.90 7.58
N THR A 293 -11.96 4.60 7.77
CA THR A 293 -13.01 4.80 6.77
C THR A 293 -13.70 6.13 7.03
N VAL A 294 -14.11 6.81 5.97
CA VAL A 294 -14.86 8.07 6.03
C VAL A 294 -16.24 7.85 5.41
N THR A 295 -17.25 8.35 6.10
CA THR A 295 -18.66 8.28 5.70
C THR A 295 -19.24 9.67 5.56
N ASP A 296 -20.52 9.74 5.17
CA ASP A 296 -21.28 10.99 5.11
C ASP A 296 -21.36 11.72 6.48
N GLN A 297 -21.10 11.01 7.59
CA GLN A 297 -21.04 11.57 8.94
C GLN A 297 -19.59 11.94 9.37
N GLY A 298 -18.62 11.85 8.45
CA GLY A 298 -17.20 12.06 8.70
C GLY A 298 -16.44 10.77 8.96
N ILE A 299 -15.25 10.90 9.57
CA ILE A 299 -14.39 9.77 9.94
C ILE A 299 -15.15 8.85 10.90
N GLU A 300 -15.22 7.55 10.57
CA GLU A 300 -15.93 6.59 11.42
C GLU A 300 -15.30 6.50 12.82
N LEU A 301 -16.16 6.34 13.83
CA LEU A 301 -15.72 6.29 15.22
C LEU A 301 -15.02 4.97 15.51
N ARG A 302 -13.75 5.05 15.95
CA ARG A 302 -12.89 3.88 16.24
C ARG A 302 -13.53 2.80 17.10
N TRP A 303 -14.30 3.18 18.12
CA TRP A 303 -14.88 2.23 19.08
C TRP A 303 -15.97 1.33 18.48
N MET A 304 -16.53 1.68 17.32
CA MET A 304 -17.54 0.88 16.63
C MET A 304 -16.94 -0.16 15.67
N HIS A 305 -15.63 -0.15 15.47
CA HIS A 305 -14.94 -1.11 14.62
C HIS A 305 -14.46 -2.31 15.43
N ASP A 306 -14.82 -3.50 14.98
CA ASP A 306 -14.17 -4.71 15.44
C ASP A 306 -12.73 -4.77 14.94
N GLU A 307 -11.83 -5.17 15.83
CA GLU A 307 -10.45 -5.46 15.48
C GLU A 307 -10.37 -6.72 14.60
N ASP A 308 -9.32 -6.80 13.78
CA ASP A 308 -8.98 -7.97 12.97
C ASP A 308 -9.06 -9.26 13.80
N VAL A 309 -9.72 -10.29 13.26
CA VAL A 309 -9.97 -11.56 13.96
C VAL A 309 -8.70 -12.23 14.45
N HIS A 310 -7.57 -12.05 13.75
CA HIS A 310 -6.29 -12.63 14.14
C HIS A 310 -5.68 -11.89 15.33
N LEU A 311 -5.74 -10.56 15.32
CA LEU A 311 -5.26 -9.73 16.43
C LEU A 311 -6.10 -9.97 17.69
N ARG A 312 -7.43 -10.11 17.52
CA ARG A 312 -8.36 -10.53 18.59
C ARG A 312 -8.04 -11.91 19.16
N ALA A 313 -7.52 -12.82 18.33
CA ALA A 313 -7.05 -14.14 18.76
C ALA A 313 -5.67 -14.10 19.45
N GLY A 314 -5.05 -12.92 19.59
CA GLY A 314 -3.78 -12.71 20.28
C GLY A 314 -2.55 -12.66 19.37
N MET A 315 -2.71 -12.77 18.05
CA MET A 315 -1.59 -12.65 17.12
C MET A 315 -1.06 -11.21 17.09
N GLN A 316 0.24 -11.07 16.87
CA GLN A 316 0.86 -9.80 16.50
C GLN A 316 1.03 -9.70 14.98
N CYS A 317 1.21 -8.49 14.44
CA CYS A 317 1.49 -8.25 13.03
C CYS A 317 2.67 -9.12 12.55
N VAL A 318 3.72 -9.19 13.36
CA VAL A 318 4.95 -9.95 13.08
C VAL A 318 4.78 -11.47 13.13
N ASP A 319 3.63 -12.00 13.58
CA ASP A 319 3.35 -13.44 13.50
C ASP A 319 3.02 -13.89 12.08
N CYS A 320 2.41 -12.99 11.27
CA CYS A 320 2.19 -13.16 9.84
C CYS A 320 3.35 -12.54 9.05
N HIS A 321 3.70 -11.29 9.37
CA HIS A 321 4.78 -10.51 8.76
C HIS A 321 6.14 -10.85 9.36
N ARG A 322 6.55 -12.11 9.26
CA ARG A 322 7.82 -12.60 9.83
C ARG A 322 9.03 -12.22 8.97
N ASN A 323 10.16 -12.02 9.64
CA ASN A 323 11.49 -11.90 9.05
C ASN A 323 12.56 -12.38 10.05
N GLY A 324 13.71 -12.79 9.54
CA GLY A 324 14.93 -12.92 10.31
C GLY A 324 15.69 -11.59 10.41
N ILE A 325 17.00 -11.69 10.65
CA ILE A 325 17.91 -10.54 10.81
C ILE A 325 18.00 -9.69 9.53
N GLU A 326 17.75 -10.29 8.38
CA GLU A 326 17.70 -9.69 7.06
C GLU A 326 16.57 -8.65 6.86
N HIS A 327 15.57 -8.63 7.76
CA HIS A 327 14.39 -7.77 7.64
C HIS A 327 13.60 -7.87 6.31
N HIS A 328 13.73 -8.97 5.56
CA HIS A 328 12.80 -9.28 4.46
C HIS A 328 11.45 -9.73 5.01
N THR A 329 10.67 -8.75 5.47
CA THR A 329 9.33 -8.93 6.02
C THR A 329 8.41 -9.60 5.02
N THR A 330 7.88 -10.78 5.39
CA THR A 330 6.89 -11.52 4.62
C THR A 330 5.62 -10.69 4.47
N ARG A 331 4.98 -10.73 3.30
CA ARG A 331 3.78 -9.94 2.96
C ARG A 331 2.50 -10.79 2.91
N GLY A 332 2.62 -12.10 3.05
CA GLY A 332 1.54 -13.03 3.35
C GLY A 332 0.66 -13.39 2.16
N PHE A 333 1.20 -13.40 0.94
CA PHE A 333 0.43 -13.77 -0.27
C PHE A 333 0.89 -15.07 -0.90
N ALA A 334 -0.02 -15.73 -1.64
CA ALA A 334 0.29 -16.98 -2.31
C ALA A 334 1.36 -16.77 -3.39
N GLY A 335 2.37 -17.63 -3.43
CA GLY A 335 3.47 -17.54 -4.39
C GLY A 335 4.52 -16.48 -4.04
N GLU A 336 4.49 -15.90 -2.83
CA GLU A 336 5.52 -14.98 -2.38
C GLU A 336 6.89 -15.67 -2.31
N SER A 337 7.89 -15.07 -2.96
CA SER A 337 9.30 -15.43 -2.81
C SER A 337 9.96 -14.49 -1.82
N ASN A 338 10.75 -15.05 -0.90
CA ASN A 338 11.53 -14.27 0.05
C ASN A 338 13.03 -14.54 -0.16
N PRO A 339 13.83 -13.52 -0.53
CA PRO A 339 15.25 -13.66 -0.84
C PRO A 339 16.08 -14.30 0.28
N SER A 340 15.66 -14.12 1.53
CA SER A 340 16.41 -14.56 2.71
C SER A 340 15.88 -15.86 3.33
N SER A 341 14.84 -16.46 2.74
CA SER A 341 14.23 -17.63 3.34
C SER A 341 15.14 -18.86 3.28
N VAL A 342 15.30 -19.49 4.45
CA VAL A 342 15.95 -20.80 4.64
C VAL A 342 15.22 -21.91 3.86
N SER A 343 13.95 -21.71 3.49
CA SER A 343 13.18 -22.55 2.55
C SER A 343 11.88 -21.86 2.10
N ALA A 344 11.52 -22.01 0.81
CA ALA A 344 10.25 -21.54 0.24
C ALA A 344 9.01 -22.07 1.00
N THR A 345 9.09 -23.26 1.62
CA THR A 345 8.01 -23.86 2.42
C THR A 345 7.63 -23.01 3.64
N THR A 346 8.58 -22.27 4.23
CA THR A 346 8.31 -21.44 5.42
C THR A 346 7.48 -20.20 5.08
N ILE A 347 7.65 -19.65 3.88
CA ILE A 347 6.93 -18.46 3.42
C ILE A 347 5.51 -18.83 2.96
N GLU A 348 5.37 -19.94 2.23
CA GLU A 348 4.07 -20.43 1.76
C GLU A 348 3.09 -20.66 2.93
N THR A 349 3.61 -21.18 4.04
CA THR A 349 2.86 -21.44 5.27
C THR A 349 2.48 -20.18 6.06
N LEU A 350 2.86 -18.98 5.60
CA LEU A 350 2.45 -17.67 6.16
C LEU A 350 1.36 -16.97 5.32
N SER A 351 0.82 -17.65 4.31
CA SER A 351 -0.37 -17.20 3.57
C SER A 351 -1.67 -17.64 4.27
N CYS A 352 -2.81 -17.07 3.86
CA CYS A 352 -4.12 -17.47 4.38
C CYS A 352 -4.35 -18.98 4.22
N SER A 353 -4.13 -19.52 3.02
CA SER A 353 -4.22 -20.95 2.74
C SER A 353 -3.16 -21.75 3.50
N GLY A 354 -1.94 -21.23 3.60
CA GLY A 354 -0.84 -21.87 4.32
C GLY A 354 -1.17 -22.14 5.80
N CYS A 355 -1.69 -21.15 6.51
CA CYS A 355 -2.07 -21.32 7.92
C CYS A 355 -3.30 -22.20 8.11
N HIS A 356 -4.34 -21.99 7.30
CA HIS A 356 -5.66 -22.57 7.51
C HIS A 356 -5.84 -23.96 6.88
N MET A 357 -5.24 -24.19 5.72
CA MET A 357 -5.41 -25.40 4.90
C MET A 357 -4.10 -26.19 4.73
N GLY A 358 -2.96 -25.59 5.06
CA GLY A 358 -1.64 -26.16 4.84
C GLY A 358 -1.12 -25.89 3.43
N SER A 359 0.12 -26.31 3.17
CA SER A 359 0.77 -26.21 1.86
C SER A 359 0.88 -27.60 1.21
N GLU A 360 -0.06 -27.96 0.35
CA GLU A 360 -0.03 -29.27 -0.35
C GLU A 360 1.04 -29.32 -1.46
N GLN A 361 1.54 -28.17 -1.94
CA GLN A 361 2.30 -28.08 -3.19
C GLN A 361 3.73 -28.63 -3.18
N THR A 362 4.32 -28.93 -2.01
CA THR A 362 5.76 -29.27 -1.95
C THR A 362 6.06 -30.76 -1.86
N GLY A 363 5.06 -31.65 -1.81
CA GLY A 363 5.31 -33.08 -1.52
C GLY A 363 6.00 -33.31 -0.16
N SER A 364 6.14 -32.26 0.65
CA SER A 364 6.84 -32.24 1.92
C SER A 364 5.83 -32.51 3.02
N SER A 365 5.88 -33.73 3.56
CA SER A 365 5.03 -34.21 4.66
C SER A 365 5.45 -33.67 6.04
N THR A 366 6.13 -32.53 6.08
CA THR A 366 6.61 -31.95 7.34
C THR A 366 5.45 -31.46 8.21
N ILE A 367 5.62 -31.45 9.52
CA ILE A 367 4.59 -30.94 10.45
C ILE A 367 4.29 -29.46 10.16
N ALA A 368 5.26 -28.69 9.67
CA ALA A 368 5.12 -27.27 9.38
C ALA A 368 4.18 -26.96 8.20
N SER A 369 3.98 -27.91 7.27
CA SER A 369 3.07 -27.76 6.12
C SER A 369 1.63 -28.15 6.43
N ARG A 370 1.33 -28.66 7.64
CA ARG A 370 -0.02 -29.06 8.04
C ARG A 370 -0.92 -27.83 8.31
N PRO A 371 -2.24 -27.95 8.09
CA PRO A 371 -3.19 -26.92 8.51
C PRO A 371 -3.16 -26.70 10.03
N GLY A 372 -3.61 -25.53 10.47
CA GLY A 372 -3.74 -25.21 11.89
C GLY A 372 -2.58 -24.43 12.48
N ARG A 373 -1.76 -23.77 11.65
CA ARG A 373 -0.65 -22.95 12.13
C ARG A 373 -1.17 -21.87 13.08
N LEU A 374 -0.51 -21.70 14.23
CA LEU A 374 -0.92 -20.75 15.30
C LEU A 374 -2.37 -20.95 15.80
N GLY A 375 -2.94 -22.15 15.64
CA GLY A 375 -4.32 -22.43 16.03
C GLY A 375 -5.37 -21.99 15.02
N ALA A 376 -4.97 -21.70 13.77
CA ALA A 376 -5.90 -21.32 12.71
C ALA A 376 -6.97 -22.41 12.47
N PRO A 377 -8.28 -22.07 12.45
CA PRO A 377 -9.32 -23.06 12.21
C PRO A 377 -9.33 -23.52 10.74
N PHE A 378 -9.67 -24.78 10.48
CA PHE A 378 -9.84 -25.27 9.11
C PHE A 378 -11.13 -24.71 8.49
N PRO A 379 -11.07 -24.02 7.33
CA PRO A 379 -12.23 -23.35 6.75
C PRO A 379 -12.97 -24.29 5.80
N HIS A 380 -14.03 -24.93 6.30
CA HIS A 380 -14.81 -25.89 5.51
C HIS A 380 -15.52 -25.29 4.29
N HIS A 381 -15.85 -23.99 4.32
CA HIS A 381 -16.61 -23.28 3.27
C HIS A 381 -17.82 -24.07 2.74
N ALA A 382 -18.61 -24.66 3.64
CA ALA A 382 -19.69 -25.56 3.28
C ALA A 382 -20.71 -24.87 2.36
N GLY A 383 -20.93 -25.46 1.19
CA GLY A 383 -21.86 -24.93 0.19
C GLY A 383 -21.29 -23.88 -0.76
N LEU A 384 -20.01 -23.50 -0.63
CA LEU A 384 -19.32 -22.61 -1.57
C LEU A 384 -18.68 -23.42 -2.72
N PRO A 385 -19.07 -23.21 -3.98
CA PRO A 385 -18.48 -23.92 -5.11
C PRO A 385 -16.98 -23.61 -5.31
N PRO A 386 -16.14 -24.59 -5.70
CA PRO A 386 -14.69 -24.41 -5.88
C PRO A 386 -14.28 -23.26 -6.81
N LEU A 387 -15.11 -22.95 -7.82
CA LEU A 387 -14.90 -21.83 -8.74
C LEU A 387 -14.66 -20.49 -8.01
N HIS A 388 -15.22 -20.30 -6.81
CA HIS A 388 -14.97 -19.08 -6.04
C HIS A 388 -13.49 -18.94 -5.64
N PHE A 389 -12.79 -20.03 -5.33
CA PHE A 389 -11.36 -19.98 -4.98
C PHE A 389 -10.44 -19.80 -6.19
N GLU A 390 -10.93 -20.12 -7.38
CA GLU A 390 -10.26 -19.84 -8.65
C GLU A 390 -10.39 -18.36 -9.05
N LYS A 391 -11.51 -17.71 -8.68
CA LYS A 391 -11.85 -16.34 -9.11
C LYS A 391 -11.64 -15.28 -8.03
N LEU A 392 -11.77 -15.63 -6.76
CA LEU A 392 -11.74 -14.71 -5.63
C LEU A 392 -10.55 -15.04 -4.73
N ALA A 393 -9.89 -14.01 -4.23
CA ALA A 393 -8.98 -14.15 -3.10
C ALA A 393 -9.75 -14.39 -1.80
N CYS A 394 -9.11 -15.00 -0.79
CA CYS A 394 -9.71 -15.13 0.55
C CYS A 394 -10.16 -13.77 1.10
N THR A 395 -9.40 -12.72 0.83
CA THR A 395 -9.72 -11.35 1.28
C THR A 395 -10.92 -10.75 0.57
N ALA A 396 -11.37 -11.25 -0.59
CA ALA A 396 -12.61 -10.76 -1.22
C ALA A 396 -13.81 -10.90 -0.27
N CYS A 397 -13.91 -12.04 0.42
CA CYS A 397 -14.98 -12.29 1.37
C CYS A 397 -14.63 -11.91 2.80
N HIS A 398 -13.34 -11.87 3.15
CA HIS A 398 -12.91 -11.71 4.55
C HIS A 398 -12.17 -10.41 4.86
N GLY A 399 -11.64 -9.68 3.88
CA GLY A 399 -10.78 -8.51 4.11
C GLY A 399 -11.52 -7.19 3.94
N GLY A 400 -11.01 -6.18 4.65
CA GLY A 400 -11.44 -4.79 4.49
C GLY A 400 -12.84 -4.47 5.02
N PRO A 401 -13.24 -3.19 4.93
CA PRO A 401 -14.60 -2.78 5.24
C PRO A 401 -15.62 -3.47 4.31
N LEU A 402 -16.88 -3.56 4.75
CA LEU A 402 -17.96 -4.08 3.90
C LEU A 402 -18.23 -3.13 2.72
N PRO A 403 -18.47 -3.66 1.50
CA PRO A 403 -18.88 -2.82 0.38
C PRO A 403 -20.24 -2.17 0.66
N ARG A 404 -20.37 -0.91 0.23
CA ARG A 404 -21.63 -0.14 0.24
C ARG A 404 -22.06 0.14 -1.19
N GLU A 405 -23.14 0.91 -1.39
CA GLU A 405 -23.60 1.33 -2.72
C GLU A 405 -22.51 2.06 -3.53
N GLN A 406 -21.60 2.76 -2.84
CA GLN A 406 -20.44 3.41 -3.43
C GLN A 406 -19.19 3.09 -2.62
N ALA A 407 -18.03 3.09 -3.28
CA ALA A 407 -16.74 3.06 -2.61
C ALA A 407 -16.62 4.26 -1.65
N MET A 408 -16.11 3.99 -0.46
CA MET A 408 -15.96 4.99 0.59
C MET A 408 -14.59 5.65 0.51
N GLN A 409 -14.45 6.83 1.10
CA GLN A 409 -13.14 7.41 1.28
C GLN A 409 -12.38 6.67 2.40
N ILE A 410 -11.11 6.39 2.16
CA ILE A 410 -10.21 5.71 3.09
C ILE A 410 -9.04 6.63 3.40
N MET A 411 -8.70 6.75 4.67
CA MET A 411 -7.45 7.36 5.10
C MET A 411 -6.47 6.27 5.53
N THR A 412 -5.18 6.47 5.26
CA THR A 412 -4.09 5.57 5.64
C THR A 412 -3.00 6.34 6.37
N SER A 413 -2.28 5.70 7.29
CA SER A 413 -1.15 6.31 8.00
C SER A 413 -0.02 6.74 7.06
N LEU A 414 0.31 5.92 6.04
CA LEU A 414 1.33 6.27 5.05
C LEU A 414 1.00 7.54 4.28
N SER A 415 -0.23 7.67 3.78
CA SER A 415 -0.61 8.81 2.94
C SER A 415 -1.07 10.03 3.74
N HIS A 416 -1.72 9.83 4.88
CA HIS A 416 -2.36 10.90 5.65
C HIS A 416 -1.68 11.20 6.99
N SER A 417 -0.69 10.43 7.44
CA SER A 417 -0.06 10.56 8.76
C SER A 417 -1.01 10.35 9.94
N LEU A 418 -1.86 9.32 9.94
CA LEU A 418 -2.84 9.10 11.03
C LEU A 418 -2.23 8.91 12.44
N GLY A 419 -0.92 8.69 12.56
CA GLY A 419 -0.20 8.70 13.83
C GLY A 419 0.12 10.10 14.38
N SER A 420 -0.03 11.17 13.58
CA SER A 420 0.22 12.55 14.00
C SER A 420 -0.95 13.14 14.80
N LYS A 421 -0.64 14.18 15.59
CA LYS A 421 -1.63 14.93 16.38
C LYS A 421 -2.23 16.09 15.56
N ASP A 422 -3.04 15.75 14.56
CA ASP A 422 -3.70 16.72 13.69
C ASP A 422 -5.22 16.69 13.82
N HIS A 423 -5.86 17.84 13.58
CA HIS A 423 -7.31 17.88 13.35
C HIS A 423 -7.61 17.46 11.92
N ARG A 424 -8.55 16.53 11.74
CA ARG A 424 -8.86 15.92 10.45
C ARG A 424 -10.35 16.00 10.16
N THR A 425 -10.69 16.27 8.91
CA THR A 425 -12.05 16.26 8.39
C THR A 425 -12.38 14.95 7.68
N GLY A 426 -11.37 14.18 7.25
CA GLY A 426 -11.53 12.96 6.47
C GLY A 426 -11.62 13.21 4.96
N LEU A 427 -11.44 14.46 4.51
CA LEU A 427 -11.53 14.89 3.11
C LEU A 427 -10.19 15.41 2.58
N GLU A 428 -9.11 15.23 3.34
CA GLU A 428 -7.77 15.65 2.95
C GLU A 428 -7.28 14.89 1.71
N LEU A 429 -6.39 15.52 0.95
CA LEU A 429 -5.62 14.83 -0.08
C LEU A 429 -4.57 13.91 0.59
N PRO A 430 -4.28 12.73 0.01
CA PRO A 430 -4.82 12.26 -1.27
C PRO A 430 -6.19 11.60 -1.12
N SER A 431 -7.06 11.80 -2.09
CA SER A 431 -8.39 11.18 -2.11
C SER A 431 -8.29 9.69 -2.49
N ILE A 432 -8.27 8.81 -1.49
CA ILE A 432 -8.24 7.34 -1.68
C ILE A 432 -9.65 6.77 -1.50
N ALA A 433 -10.09 5.94 -2.46
CA ALA A 433 -11.39 5.26 -2.41
C ALA A 433 -11.22 3.76 -2.11
N GLY A 434 -12.19 3.16 -1.43
CA GLY A 434 -12.30 1.73 -1.28
C GLY A 434 -13.44 1.29 -0.35
N PRO A 435 -13.72 -0.01 -0.25
CA PRO A 435 -13.09 -1.07 -1.04
C PRO A 435 -13.71 -1.06 -2.45
N ILE A 436 -12.86 -1.16 -3.46
CA ILE A 436 -13.29 -1.56 -4.81
C ILE A 436 -13.00 -3.05 -5.00
N TYR A 437 -13.75 -3.74 -5.83
CA TYR A 437 -13.50 -5.14 -6.15
C TYR A 437 -13.00 -5.25 -7.58
N SER A 438 -11.71 -5.46 -7.75
CA SER A 438 -11.05 -5.51 -9.05
C SER A 438 -10.09 -6.68 -9.15
N LYS A 439 -9.79 -7.08 -10.38
CA LYS A 439 -8.88 -8.18 -10.69
C LYS A 439 -7.43 -7.77 -10.41
N GLY A 440 -6.69 -8.60 -9.68
CA GLY A 440 -5.24 -8.49 -9.52
C GLY A 440 -4.49 -9.13 -10.70
N ASP A 441 -3.15 -9.05 -10.67
CA ASP A 441 -2.29 -9.59 -11.71
C ASP A 441 -2.35 -11.12 -11.83
N ASP A 442 -2.71 -11.82 -10.75
CA ASP A 442 -2.92 -13.27 -10.73
C ASP A 442 -4.29 -13.70 -11.31
N GLY A 443 -5.11 -12.74 -11.74
CA GLY A 443 -6.43 -12.97 -12.30
C GLY A 443 -7.54 -13.17 -11.26
N LYS A 444 -7.25 -13.11 -9.96
CA LYS A 444 -8.26 -13.19 -8.89
C LYS A 444 -8.78 -11.81 -8.51
N ILE A 445 -9.97 -11.77 -7.95
CA ILE A 445 -10.61 -10.54 -7.46
C ILE A 445 -10.20 -10.31 -6.01
N TYR A 446 -9.77 -9.08 -5.72
CA TYR A 446 -9.39 -8.60 -4.40
C TYR A 446 -10.22 -7.38 -4.03
N PRO A 447 -10.48 -7.13 -2.73
CA PRO A 447 -10.80 -5.79 -2.30
C PRO A 447 -9.54 -4.94 -2.45
N GLN A 448 -9.65 -3.80 -3.11
CA GLN A 448 -8.53 -2.88 -3.35
C GLN A 448 -8.89 -1.46 -2.94
N ARG A 449 -7.86 -0.66 -2.72
CA ARG A 449 -7.95 0.79 -2.69
C ARG A 449 -7.74 1.34 -4.09
N ALA A 450 -8.24 2.54 -4.34
CA ALA A 450 -8.12 3.25 -5.60
C ALA A 450 -7.70 4.70 -5.39
N LEU A 451 -6.86 5.21 -6.29
CA LEU A 451 -6.44 6.61 -6.37
C LEU A 451 -6.43 7.03 -7.83
N TRP A 452 -6.85 8.27 -8.11
CA TRP A 452 -6.56 8.91 -9.40
C TRP A 452 -5.45 9.94 -9.19
N PRO A 453 -4.38 9.95 -10.00
CA PRO A 453 -3.34 10.94 -9.84
C PRO A 453 -3.87 12.35 -10.13
N ALA A 454 -3.29 13.35 -9.46
CA ALA A 454 -3.45 14.74 -9.83
C ALA A 454 -2.12 15.48 -9.72
N PHE A 455 -1.71 16.12 -10.81
CA PHE A 455 -0.39 16.75 -10.89
C PHE A 455 -0.33 17.74 -12.05
N TRP A 456 0.71 18.57 -12.03
CA TRP A 456 1.05 19.49 -13.12
C TRP A 456 2.13 18.85 -13.97
N GLY A 457 2.05 19.02 -15.29
CA GLY A 457 2.91 18.30 -16.22
C GLY A 457 3.12 19.05 -17.53
N THR A 458 3.97 18.49 -18.36
CA THR A 458 4.11 18.89 -19.77
C THR A 458 3.42 17.87 -20.66
N PHE A 459 2.91 18.32 -21.79
CA PHE A 459 2.30 17.46 -22.80
C PHE A 459 3.04 17.65 -24.13
N SER A 460 3.74 16.61 -24.58
CA SER A 460 4.51 16.63 -25.82
C SER A 460 4.44 15.27 -26.51
N GLU A 461 4.27 15.28 -27.83
CA GLU A 461 4.17 14.08 -28.66
C GLU A 461 3.09 13.07 -28.19
N GLY A 462 2.02 13.56 -27.56
CA GLY A 462 0.96 12.73 -26.97
C GLY A 462 1.32 12.09 -25.63
N LYS A 463 2.47 12.41 -25.03
CA LYS A 463 2.89 11.92 -23.72
C LYS A 463 2.79 13.00 -22.66
N ILE A 464 2.35 12.61 -21.47
CA ILE A 464 2.28 13.47 -20.28
C ILE A 464 3.46 13.14 -19.37
N GLN A 465 4.24 14.15 -19.00
CA GLN A 465 5.32 14.02 -18.01
C GLN A 465 5.00 14.90 -16.80
N PRO A 466 4.92 14.36 -15.57
CA PRO A 466 4.75 15.18 -14.37
C PRO A 466 5.94 16.10 -14.15
N LEU A 467 5.67 17.26 -13.55
CA LEU A 467 6.68 18.16 -13.01
C LEU A 467 6.99 17.80 -11.56
N ASP A 468 8.19 18.16 -11.12
CA ASP A 468 8.55 18.17 -9.70
C ASP A 468 7.55 19.02 -8.89
N PRO A 469 6.98 18.50 -7.79
CA PRO A 469 6.01 19.23 -6.97
C PRO A 469 6.53 20.54 -6.37
N ALA A 470 7.80 20.63 -5.96
CA ALA A 470 8.36 21.84 -5.37
C ALA A 470 8.46 22.97 -6.41
N THR A 471 9.02 22.64 -7.57
CA THR A 471 9.09 23.51 -8.75
C THR A 471 7.69 23.95 -9.19
N THR A 472 6.73 23.03 -9.17
CA THR A 472 5.31 23.33 -9.48
C THR A 472 4.75 24.41 -8.55
N TYR A 473 4.98 24.32 -7.24
CA TYR A 473 4.52 25.36 -6.31
C TYR A 473 5.14 26.72 -6.63
N ASP A 474 6.44 26.79 -6.89
CA ASP A 474 7.13 28.05 -7.17
C ASP A 474 6.67 28.73 -8.45
N LEU A 475 6.41 27.94 -9.50
CA LEU A 475 5.88 28.42 -10.77
C LEU A 475 4.43 28.90 -10.66
N THR A 476 3.61 28.22 -9.85
CA THR A 476 2.15 28.44 -9.81
C THR A 476 1.68 29.35 -8.66
N ARG A 477 2.48 29.59 -7.62
CA ARG A 477 2.06 30.34 -6.42
C ARG A 477 1.47 31.73 -6.71
N LYS A 478 2.00 32.45 -7.71
CA LYS A 478 1.56 33.81 -8.06
C LYS A 478 0.24 33.82 -8.85
N SER A 479 0.03 32.81 -9.68
CA SER A 479 -1.15 32.65 -10.54
C SER A 479 -2.30 31.98 -9.80
N LEU A 480 -2.05 30.86 -9.10
CA LEU A 480 -3.04 30.15 -8.27
C LEU A 480 -3.52 30.99 -7.09
N ARG A 481 -2.57 31.62 -6.37
CA ARG A 481 -2.82 32.40 -5.14
C ARG A 481 -3.52 31.62 -4.02
N VAL A 482 -3.37 30.30 -4.02
CA VAL A 482 -3.86 29.42 -2.94
C VAL A 482 -2.92 29.51 -1.75
N ARG A 483 -3.47 29.74 -0.56
CA ARG A 483 -2.68 29.89 0.67
C ARG A 483 -2.46 28.57 1.38
N ARG A 484 -3.49 27.73 1.43
CA ARG A 484 -3.51 26.51 2.25
C ARG A 484 -4.09 25.31 1.53
N ASP A 485 -5.20 25.48 0.82
CA ASP A 485 -6.01 24.33 0.37
C ASP A 485 -6.71 24.65 -0.95
N PHE A 486 -6.22 24.05 -2.03
CA PHE A 486 -6.70 24.22 -3.41
C PHE A 486 -8.16 23.83 -3.53
N VAL A 487 -8.58 22.74 -2.86
CA VAL A 487 -9.97 22.28 -2.93
C VAL A 487 -10.88 23.29 -2.24
N LYS A 488 -10.53 23.80 -1.06
CA LYS A 488 -11.35 24.80 -0.35
C LYS A 488 -11.31 26.19 -0.99
N GLU A 489 -10.19 26.60 -1.55
CA GLU A 489 -10.01 27.96 -2.07
C GLU A 489 -10.42 28.09 -3.55
N ILE A 490 -10.24 27.04 -4.36
CA ILE A 490 -10.52 27.05 -5.80
C ILE A 490 -11.79 26.28 -6.15
N ILE A 491 -11.93 25.04 -5.66
CA ILE A 491 -13.05 24.17 -6.08
C ILE A 491 -14.34 24.43 -5.29
N LYS A 492 -14.20 24.76 -4.00
CA LYS A 492 -15.30 25.05 -3.07
C LYS A 492 -15.14 26.45 -2.46
N PRO A 493 -15.01 27.51 -3.28
CA PRO A 493 -14.77 28.85 -2.77
C PRO A 493 -15.92 29.29 -1.87
N LYS A 494 -15.61 30.05 -0.82
CA LYS A 494 -16.65 30.59 0.06
C LYS A 494 -17.46 31.64 -0.68
N LEU A 495 -18.77 31.41 -0.83
CA LEU A 495 -19.68 32.40 -1.41
C LEU A 495 -19.72 33.67 -0.55
N SER A 496 -19.60 34.83 -1.20
CA SER A 496 -19.72 36.13 -0.56
C SER A 496 -21.13 36.35 0.00
N SER A 497 -21.25 37.26 0.97
CA SER A 497 -22.56 37.62 1.53
C SER A 497 -23.52 38.16 0.47
N SER A 498 -23.01 38.89 -0.53
CA SER A 498 -23.80 39.35 -1.67
C SER A 498 -24.32 38.22 -2.55
N GLU A 499 -23.51 37.20 -2.82
CA GLU A 499 -23.93 36.03 -3.61
C GLU A 499 -24.97 35.21 -2.85
N ARG A 500 -24.74 34.96 -1.54
CA ARG A 500 -25.73 34.26 -0.71
C ARG A 500 -27.07 35.00 -0.69
N LYS A 501 -27.06 36.34 -0.60
CA LYS A 501 -28.27 37.17 -0.68
C LYS A 501 -28.97 37.08 -2.03
N LYS A 502 -28.21 37.07 -3.13
CA LYS A 502 -28.78 36.90 -4.47
C LYS A 502 -29.45 35.53 -4.64
N ILE A 503 -28.91 34.50 -4.00
CA ILE A 503 -29.40 33.12 -4.12
C ILE A 503 -30.58 32.84 -3.18
N LEU A 504 -30.47 33.22 -1.90
CA LEU A 504 -31.44 32.87 -0.85
C LEU A 504 -32.37 34.02 -0.45
N GLY A 505 -32.12 35.25 -0.90
CA GLY A 505 -32.78 36.45 -0.40
C GLY A 505 -32.15 37.02 0.88
N ASP A 506 -32.49 38.26 1.22
CA ASP A 506 -31.83 39.02 2.30
C ASP A 506 -32.01 38.42 3.70
N GLU A 507 -33.17 37.83 4.00
CA GLU A 507 -33.46 37.23 5.31
C GLU A 507 -32.74 35.88 5.49
N ARG A 508 -32.91 34.97 4.51
CA ARG A 508 -32.35 33.61 4.60
C ARG A 508 -30.83 33.57 4.42
N ALA A 509 -30.23 34.53 3.72
CA ALA A 509 -28.77 34.58 3.55
C ALA A 509 -27.97 34.77 4.84
N LYS A 510 -28.61 35.26 5.92
CA LYS A 510 -28.00 35.42 7.25
C LYS A 510 -28.22 34.22 8.17
N ALA A 511 -29.07 33.26 7.79
CA ALA A 511 -29.34 32.09 8.60
C ALA A 511 -28.07 31.25 8.80
N PRO A 512 -27.84 30.70 10.00
CA PRO A 512 -26.76 29.75 10.23
C PRO A 512 -27.00 28.48 9.42
N GLU A 513 -25.92 27.79 9.08
CA GLU A 513 -25.94 26.63 8.18
C GLU A 513 -26.84 25.50 8.71
N THR A 514 -26.98 25.36 10.04
CA THR A 514 -27.85 24.39 10.70
C THR A 514 -29.36 24.67 10.57
N GLU A 515 -29.75 25.88 10.16
CA GLU A 515 -31.15 26.31 10.01
C GLU A 515 -31.60 26.38 8.55
N LEU A 516 -30.71 26.05 7.61
CA LEU A 516 -31.03 25.96 6.20
C LEU A 516 -31.75 24.64 5.91
N THR A 517 -32.71 24.72 4.99
CA THR A 517 -33.41 23.54 4.48
C THR A 517 -32.50 22.75 3.53
N PRO A 518 -32.76 21.44 3.33
CA PRO A 518 -31.98 20.64 2.37
C PRO A 518 -31.93 21.25 0.96
N ALA A 519 -33.04 21.84 0.49
CA ALA A 519 -33.09 22.50 -0.81
C ALA A 519 -32.22 23.78 -0.88
N GLU A 520 -32.18 24.56 0.20
CA GLU A 520 -31.29 25.73 0.29
C GLU A 520 -29.82 25.31 0.32
N HIS A 521 -29.48 24.23 1.02
CA HIS A 521 -28.14 23.65 0.98
C HIS A 521 -27.74 23.21 -0.42
N GLU A 522 -28.62 22.50 -1.12
CA GLU A 522 -28.38 22.05 -2.50
C GLU A 522 -28.18 23.24 -3.45
N THR A 523 -29.01 24.28 -3.31
CA THR A 523 -28.91 25.48 -4.14
C THR A 523 -27.59 26.23 -3.89
N LEU A 524 -27.20 26.40 -2.62
CA LEU A 524 -25.90 27.00 -2.27
C LEU A 524 -24.73 26.15 -2.77
N ALA A 525 -24.81 24.82 -2.62
CA ALA A 525 -23.78 23.91 -3.10
C ALA A 525 -23.63 23.96 -4.63
N ALA A 526 -24.74 24.03 -5.37
CA ALA A 526 -24.73 24.19 -6.82
C ALA A 526 -24.07 25.52 -7.23
N ALA A 527 -24.43 26.63 -6.57
CA ALA A 527 -23.82 27.93 -6.82
C ALA A 527 -22.32 27.95 -6.47
N GLN A 528 -21.93 27.32 -5.37
CA GLN A 528 -20.54 27.18 -4.98
C GLN A 528 -19.75 26.36 -6.00
N ASN A 529 -20.32 25.27 -6.52
CA ASN A 529 -19.69 24.46 -7.57
C ASN A 529 -19.52 25.24 -8.88
N ALA A 530 -20.50 26.06 -9.25
CA ALA A 530 -20.41 26.91 -10.43
C ALA A 530 -19.29 27.96 -10.28
N ALA A 531 -19.27 28.68 -9.15
CA ALA A 531 -18.20 29.63 -8.84
C ALA A 531 -16.82 28.96 -8.80
N GLY A 532 -16.73 27.75 -8.23
CA GLY A 532 -15.50 26.98 -8.18
C GLY A 532 -15.00 26.54 -9.55
N ARG A 533 -15.91 26.17 -10.47
CA ARG A 533 -15.55 25.86 -11.86
C ARG A 533 -15.01 27.07 -12.59
N GLU A 534 -15.65 28.23 -12.47
CA GLU A 534 -15.15 29.48 -13.06
C GLU A 534 -13.76 29.83 -12.54
N LEU A 535 -13.57 29.77 -11.21
CA LEU A 535 -12.28 30.05 -10.57
C LEU A 535 -11.21 29.03 -10.95
N PHE A 536 -11.57 27.75 -11.07
CA PHE A 536 -10.67 26.70 -11.55
C PHE A 536 -10.18 27.00 -12.96
N HIS A 537 -11.08 27.29 -13.89
CA HIS A 537 -10.72 27.67 -15.27
C HIS A 537 -9.78 28.87 -15.27
N GLU A 538 -10.12 29.94 -14.54
CA GLU A 538 -9.30 31.14 -14.49
C GLU A 538 -7.90 30.88 -13.93
N LYS A 539 -7.81 30.26 -12.75
CA LYS A 539 -6.56 30.14 -11.98
C LYS A 539 -5.65 29.06 -12.54
N VAL A 540 -6.20 27.93 -12.96
CA VAL A 540 -5.40 26.85 -13.55
C VAL A 540 -4.90 27.28 -14.93
N SER A 541 -5.74 27.91 -15.77
CA SER A 541 -5.30 28.43 -17.08
C SER A 541 -4.14 29.44 -16.95
N ALA A 542 -4.26 30.39 -16.01
CA ALA A 542 -3.19 31.35 -15.73
C ALA A 542 -1.90 30.69 -15.22
N SER A 543 -2.02 29.56 -14.51
CA SER A 543 -0.88 28.81 -13.97
C SER A 543 -0.20 27.96 -15.04
N LEU A 544 -0.97 27.36 -15.95
CA LEU A 544 -0.43 26.68 -17.12
C LEU A 544 0.34 27.67 -18.01
N ALA A 545 -0.18 28.86 -18.23
CA ALA A 545 0.53 29.92 -18.97
C ALA A 545 1.85 30.34 -18.30
N ALA A 546 1.88 30.39 -16.95
CA ALA A 546 3.12 30.66 -16.22
C ALA A 546 4.15 29.55 -16.40
N ILE A 547 3.73 28.28 -16.32
CA ILE A 547 4.60 27.11 -16.54
C ILE A 547 5.14 27.10 -17.98
N GLU A 548 4.28 27.26 -18.98
CA GLU A 548 4.66 27.33 -20.41
C GLU A 548 5.75 28.36 -20.65
N LYS A 549 5.57 29.55 -20.06
CA LYS A 549 6.51 30.66 -20.20
C LYS A 549 7.85 30.40 -19.50
N GLU A 550 7.82 30.00 -18.22
CA GLU A 550 9.03 29.89 -17.41
C GLU A 550 9.86 28.65 -17.79
N LEU A 551 9.22 27.55 -18.19
CA LEU A 551 9.90 26.33 -18.64
C LEU A 551 10.17 26.30 -20.15
N ASN A 552 9.65 27.27 -20.91
CA ASN A 552 9.74 27.32 -22.36
C ASN A 552 9.25 26.03 -23.04
N VAL A 553 8.07 25.56 -22.61
CA VAL A 553 7.42 24.35 -23.15
C VAL A 553 6.18 24.73 -23.96
N GLU A 554 5.89 23.95 -25.00
CA GLU A 554 4.78 24.24 -25.91
C GLU A 554 3.41 24.08 -25.23
N THR A 555 3.23 23.05 -24.41
CA THR A 555 1.96 22.79 -23.72
C THR A 555 2.22 22.29 -22.31
N ALA A 556 1.70 23.04 -21.32
CA ALA A 556 1.57 22.57 -19.95
C ALA A 556 0.16 22.02 -19.72
N VAL A 557 0.05 21.05 -18.82
CA VAL A 557 -1.22 20.43 -18.44
C VAL A 557 -1.37 20.31 -16.93
N TYR A 558 -2.62 20.28 -16.49
CA TYR A 558 -3.00 19.81 -15.16
C TYR A 558 -3.80 18.53 -15.30
N VAL A 559 -3.44 17.49 -14.56
CA VAL A 559 -4.14 16.20 -14.53
C VAL A 559 -4.94 16.14 -13.24
N SER A 560 -6.19 15.68 -13.31
CA SER A 560 -6.96 15.30 -12.12
C SER A 560 -8.12 14.39 -12.50
N SER A 561 -8.41 13.40 -11.65
CA SER A 561 -9.62 12.57 -11.77
C SER A 561 -9.73 11.84 -13.13
N GLY A 562 -8.60 11.56 -13.79
CA GLY A 562 -8.56 10.98 -15.14
C GLY A 562 -8.73 11.97 -16.29
N PHE A 563 -8.89 13.26 -16.01
CA PHE A 563 -8.95 14.34 -17.01
C PHE A 563 -7.62 15.06 -17.12
N VAL A 564 -7.33 15.56 -18.33
CA VAL A 564 -6.12 16.33 -18.64
C VAL A 564 -6.56 17.69 -19.17
N TYR A 565 -6.25 18.74 -18.43
CA TYR A 565 -6.61 20.11 -18.75
C TYR A 565 -5.44 20.82 -19.41
N ARG A 566 -5.68 21.43 -20.58
CA ARG A 566 -4.76 22.35 -21.24
C ARG A 566 -5.41 23.72 -21.41
N ARG A 567 -4.60 24.77 -21.52
CA ARG A 567 -5.09 26.12 -21.85
C ARG A 567 -5.66 26.15 -23.27
N THR A 568 -6.61 27.04 -23.52
CA THR A 568 -7.09 27.36 -24.88
C THR A 568 -6.47 28.68 -25.35
N ASP A 569 -6.59 28.97 -26.64
CA ASP A 569 -6.17 30.26 -27.20
C ASP A 569 -7.10 31.42 -26.76
N GLU A 570 -8.24 31.11 -26.15
CA GLU A 570 -9.29 32.07 -25.77
C GLU A 570 -9.28 32.36 -24.26
N GLY A 571 -8.62 33.45 -23.88
CA GLY A 571 -8.65 33.98 -22.50
C GLY A 571 -8.13 33.01 -21.44
N ASN A 572 -8.51 33.23 -20.17
CA ASN A 572 -8.17 32.34 -19.05
C ASN A 572 -9.13 31.15 -18.99
N SER A 573 -9.21 30.36 -20.06
CA SER A 573 -10.05 29.16 -20.12
C SER A 573 -9.24 27.89 -20.35
N LEU A 574 -9.88 26.73 -20.18
CA LEU A 574 -9.30 25.40 -20.26
C LEU A 574 -10.13 24.53 -21.19
N SER A 575 -9.47 23.58 -21.84
CA SER A 575 -10.08 22.46 -22.56
C SER A 575 -9.51 21.15 -22.04
N GLN A 576 -10.29 20.06 -22.19
CA GLN A 576 -9.81 18.72 -21.88
C GLN A 576 -9.13 18.12 -23.12
N VAL A 577 -7.97 17.48 -22.94
CA VAL A 577 -7.30 16.73 -23.99
C VAL A 577 -8.07 15.43 -24.22
N PRO A 578 -8.48 15.13 -25.48
CA PRO A 578 -9.14 13.87 -25.81
C PRO A 578 -8.29 12.65 -25.42
N ARG A 579 -8.95 11.62 -24.89
CA ARG A 579 -8.31 10.43 -24.33
C ARG A 579 -7.51 9.62 -25.38
N ASP A 580 -7.85 9.72 -26.65
CA ASP A 580 -7.18 9.11 -27.80
C ASP A 580 -5.92 9.86 -28.26
N GLU A 581 -5.75 11.13 -27.88
CA GLU A 581 -4.51 11.89 -28.09
C GLU A 581 -3.40 11.50 -27.08
N ILE A 582 -3.77 10.84 -25.97
CA ILE A 582 -2.86 10.49 -24.87
C ILE A 582 -2.29 9.07 -25.10
N LYS A 583 -0.98 8.96 -25.28
CA LYS A 583 -0.26 7.71 -25.54
C LYS A 583 0.12 6.95 -24.27
N ASN A 584 0.45 7.63 -23.18
CA ASN A 584 0.88 7.02 -21.90
C ASN A 584 -0.22 7.10 -20.85
N THR A 585 -1.28 6.35 -21.08
CA THR A 585 -2.56 6.56 -20.39
C THR A 585 -2.54 6.08 -18.94
N ASP A 586 -1.61 5.18 -18.62
CA ASP A 586 -1.27 4.79 -17.26
C ASP A 586 -0.92 6.01 -16.38
N ALA A 587 -0.45 7.13 -16.94
CA ALA A 587 -0.15 8.34 -16.19
C ALA A 587 -1.39 9.06 -15.61
N ILE A 588 -2.59 8.73 -16.10
CA ILE A 588 -3.85 9.40 -15.71
C ILE A 588 -4.91 8.45 -15.18
N GLU A 589 -4.70 7.14 -15.31
CA GLU A 589 -5.67 6.11 -14.95
C GLU A 589 -5.73 5.83 -13.44
N MET A 590 -6.78 5.11 -13.04
CA MET A 590 -6.98 4.68 -11.67
C MET A 590 -5.89 3.70 -11.23
N MET A 591 -5.10 4.09 -10.24
CA MET A 591 -4.17 3.21 -9.54
C MET A 591 -4.87 2.40 -8.47
N THR A 592 -4.59 1.10 -8.38
CA THR A 592 -5.20 0.22 -7.37
C THR A 592 -4.18 -0.64 -6.64
N TRP A 593 -4.42 -0.91 -5.35
CA TRP A 593 -3.60 -1.84 -4.56
C TRP A 593 -4.44 -2.61 -3.53
N PRO A 594 -4.09 -3.87 -3.22
CA PRO A 594 -4.94 -4.76 -2.44
C PRO A 594 -5.08 -4.35 -0.97
N ILE A 595 -6.26 -4.67 -0.42
CA ILE A 595 -6.57 -4.66 1.02
C ILE A 595 -6.45 -6.09 1.55
N ALA A 596 -5.53 -6.30 2.49
CA ALA A 596 -5.28 -7.60 3.11
C ALA A 596 -5.34 -7.56 4.65
N HIS A 597 -6.01 -6.55 5.21
CA HIS A 597 -6.12 -6.31 6.65
C HIS A 597 -7.59 -6.10 7.04
N ASN A 598 -7.84 -5.95 8.35
CA ASN A 598 -9.17 -5.88 8.94
C ASN A 598 -9.96 -7.13 8.56
N VAL A 599 -9.33 -8.29 8.76
CA VAL A 599 -9.90 -9.59 8.43
C VAL A 599 -11.03 -9.91 9.41
N ARG A 600 -12.21 -10.17 8.87
CA ARG A 600 -13.41 -10.49 9.65
C ARG A 600 -13.58 -11.98 9.88
N PRO A 601 -14.21 -12.39 11.00
CA PRO A 601 -14.52 -13.78 11.29
C PRO A 601 -15.49 -14.38 10.26
N ALA A 602 -15.57 -15.71 10.21
CA ALA A 602 -16.42 -16.45 9.27
C ALA A 602 -17.90 -16.05 9.29
N GLY A 603 -18.46 -15.70 10.46
CA GLY A 603 -19.86 -15.26 10.55
C GLY A 603 -20.15 -13.89 9.93
N TRP A 604 -19.10 -13.11 9.62
CA TRP A 604 -19.19 -11.75 9.07
C TRP A 604 -18.65 -11.64 7.64
N SER A 605 -18.17 -12.75 7.07
CA SER A 605 -17.66 -12.77 5.70
C SER A 605 -18.80 -12.63 4.69
N LEU A 606 -18.51 -12.04 3.52
CA LEU A 606 -19.50 -11.98 2.44
C LEU A 606 -19.93 -13.38 2.03
N GLY A 607 -21.24 -13.56 1.89
CA GLY A 607 -21.87 -14.84 1.53
C GLY A 607 -22.18 -15.74 2.72
N ALA A 608 -21.87 -15.32 3.96
CA ALA A 608 -22.25 -16.07 5.17
C ALA A 608 -23.78 -16.18 5.33
N GLY A 609 -24.54 -15.21 4.82
CA GLY A 609 -26.00 -15.24 4.75
C GLY A 609 -26.56 -16.13 3.63
N GLY A 610 -25.70 -16.71 2.80
CA GLY A 610 -26.05 -17.58 1.68
C GLY A 610 -25.84 -16.94 0.31
N CYS A 611 -26.12 -17.70 -0.76
CA CYS A 611 -25.74 -17.33 -2.13
C CYS A 611 -26.31 -15.98 -2.59
N THR A 612 -27.51 -15.59 -2.14
CA THR A 612 -28.20 -14.37 -2.59
C THR A 612 -27.63 -13.08 -2.02
N GLU A 613 -26.77 -13.17 -0.99
CA GLU A 613 -26.02 -12.02 -0.49
C GLU A 613 -25.09 -11.46 -1.58
N CYS A 614 -24.46 -12.35 -2.35
CA CYS A 614 -23.58 -12.00 -3.48
C CYS A 614 -24.31 -12.07 -4.83
N HIS A 615 -25.15 -13.09 -5.03
CA HIS A 615 -25.86 -13.33 -6.29
C HIS A 615 -27.28 -12.74 -6.27
N SER A 616 -27.34 -11.42 -6.13
CA SER A 616 -28.55 -10.62 -6.29
C SER A 616 -28.23 -9.35 -7.07
N GLU A 617 -29.25 -8.76 -7.71
CA GLU A 617 -29.09 -7.56 -8.55
C GLU A 617 -28.53 -6.36 -7.79
N GLN A 618 -28.80 -6.27 -6.48
CA GLN A 618 -28.37 -5.18 -5.60
C GLN A 618 -27.11 -5.52 -4.79
N SER A 619 -26.47 -6.67 -5.04
CA SER A 619 -25.30 -7.05 -4.25
C SER A 619 -24.14 -6.09 -4.47
N ALA A 620 -23.67 -5.49 -3.37
CA ALA A 620 -22.62 -4.48 -3.42
C ALA A 620 -21.27 -5.00 -3.94
N ILE A 621 -21.02 -6.31 -3.95
CA ILE A 621 -19.80 -6.85 -4.57
C ILE A 621 -19.77 -6.68 -6.10
N PHE A 622 -20.93 -6.50 -6.74
CA PHE A 622 -21.06 -6.29 -8.19
C PHE A 622 -21.65 -4.92 -8.54
N ALA A 623 -22.70 -4.52 -7.83
CA ALA A 623 -23.50 -3.33 -8.11
C ALA A 623 -22.93 -2.04 -7.49
N SER A 624 -22.03 -2.15 -6.50
CA SER A 624 -21.35 -0.97 -5.96
C SER A 624 -20.61 -0.23 -7.07
N THR A 625 -20.44 1.07 -6.88
CA THR A 625 -19.77 1.93 -7.85
C THR A 625 -18.59 2.65 -7.24
N VAL A 626 -17.62 2.97 -8.09
CA VAL A 626 -16.58 3.95 -7.77
C VAL A 626 -16.61 5.04 -8.82
N GLN A 627 -16.39 6.27 -8.39
CA GLN A 627 -16.26 7.43 -9.26
C GLN A 627 -14.87 8.01 -9.07
N SER A 628 -14.29 8.59 -10.12
CA SER A 628 -12.99 9.23 -10.00
C SER A 628 -13.03 10.34 -8.95
N ILE A 629 -12.12 10.28 -7.98
CA ILE A 629 -11.98 11.29 -6.94
C ILE A 629 -10.63 11.98 -7.08
N GLY A 630 -10.65 13.31 -7.04
CA GLY A 630 -9.46 14.13 -7.17
C GLY A 630 -9.78 15.61 -6.95
N PRO A 631 -8.74 16.46 -6.89
CA PRO A 631 -8.87 17.89 -6.59
C PRO A 631 -9.43 18.74 -7.74
N GLY A 632 -9.65 18.20 -8.94
CA GLY A 632 -10.31 18.88 -10.05
C GLY A 632 -11.85 18.91 -9.94
N PRO A 633 -12.53 19.80 -10.68
CA PRO A 633 -13.99 19.96 -10.58
C PRO A 633 -14.80 18.93 -11.37
N ASP A 634 -14.17 18.22 -12.32
CA ASP A 634 -14.83 17.20 -13.11
C ASP A 634 -14.70 15.82 -12.47
N GLN A 635 -15.75 15.03 -12.64
CA GLN A 635 -15.85 13.67 -12.17
C GLN A 635 -16.12 12.77 -13.36
N GLY A 636 -15.36 11.69 -13.48
CA GLY A 636 -15.55 10.63 -14.46
C GLY A 636 -16.85 9.88 -14.24
N GLU A 637 -17.15 9.00 -15.18
CA GLU A 637 -18.32 8.12 -15.09
C GLU A 637 -18.21 7.19 -13.88
N ARG A 638 -19.36 6.81 -13.32
CA ARG A 638 -19.41 5.79 -12.27
C ARG A 638 -19.11 4.43 -12.88
N ILE A 639 -18.08 3.78 -12.37
CA ILE A 639 -17.66 2.45 -12.79
C ILE A 639 -18.23 1.44 -11.78
N THR A 640 -18.90 0.40 -12.26
CA THR A 640 -19.43 -0.67 -11.41
C THR A 640 -18.32 -1.65 -11.01
N MET A 641 -18.43 -2.27 -9.84
CA MET A 641 -17.49 -3.34 -9.44
C MET A 641 -17.52 -4.52 -10.43
N ALA A 642 -18.67 -4.82 -11.02
CA ALA A 642 -18.78 -5.84 -12.08
C ALA A 642 -17.87 -5.52 -13.27
N SER A 643 -17.84 -4.26 -13.73
CA SER A 643 -16.96 -3.81 -14.80
C SER A 643 -15.48 -3.94 -14.42
N LEU A 644 -15.11 -3.55 -13.19
CA LEU A 644 -13.75 -3.68 -12.66
C LEU A 644 -13.27 -5.14 -12.51
N GLN A 645 -14.20 -6.08 -12.35
CA GLN A 645 -13.93 -7.52 -12.34
C GLN A 645 -13.78 -8.11 -13.75
N GLY A 646 -14.12 -7.33 -14.79
CA GLY A 646 -14.19 -7.77 -16.19
C GLY A 646 -15.41 -8.64 -16.48
N LEU A 647 -16.52 -8.43 -15.76
CA LEU A 647 -17.78 -9.15 -15.94
C LEU A 647 -18.73 -8.38 -16.84
N ASP A 648 -19.42 -9.10 -17.73
CA ASP A 648 -20.51 -8.54 -18.53
C ASP A 648 -21.76 -8.34 -17.64
N PRO A 649 -22.37 -7.15 -17.60
CA PRO A 649 -23.60 -6.89 -16.85
C PRO A 649 -24.73 -7.87 -17.18
N ASN A 650 -24.87 -8.27 -18.45
CA ASN A 650 -25.92 -9.21 -18.86
C ASN A 650 -25.68 -10.62 -18.32
N GLN A 651 -24.42 -11.08 -18.32
CA GLN A 651 -24.04 -12.35 -17.71
C GLN A 651 -24.30 -12.35 -16.20
N THR A 652 -23.96 -11.25 -15.53
CA THR A 652 -24.17 -11.09 -14.08
C THR A 652 -25.65 -11.13 -13.74
N LEU A 653 -26.49 -10.40 -14.50
CA LEU A 653 -27.94 -10.39 -14.34
C LEU A 653 -28.56 -11.78 -14.54
N MET A 654 -28.20 -12.46 -15.63
CA MET A 654 -28.70 -13.81 -15.92
C MET A 654 -28.31 -14.78 -14.79
N TRP A 655 -27.09 -14.68 -14.28
CA TRP A 655 -26.62 -15.50 -13.16
C TRP A 655 -27.43 -15.23 -11.90
N ASN A 656 -27.66 -13.95 -11.54
CA ASN A 656 -28.46 -13.56 -10.38
C ASN A 656 -29.90 -14.10 -10.46
N GLN A 657 -30.53 -14.06 -11.63
CA GLN A 657 -31.87 -14.60 -11.84
C GLN A 657 -31.95 -16.11 -11.60
N LEU A 658 -30.90 -16.88 -11.93
CA LEU A 658 -30.85 -18.32 -11.64
C LEU A 658 -30.87 -18.61 -10.13
N PHE A 659 -30.25 -17.75 -9.31
CA PHE A 659 -30.27 -17.92 -7.85
C PHE A 659 -31.60 -17.50 -7.24
N ALA A 660 -32.20 -16.40 -7.72
CA ALA A 660 -33.53 -15.99 -7.29
C ALA A 660 -34.59 -17.06 -7.60
N GLY A 661 -34.52 -17.67 -8.79
CA GLY A 661 -35.43 -18.74 -9.23
C GLY A 661 -35.16 -20.12 -8.64
N ARG A 662 -34.08 -20.29 -7.85
CA ARG A 662 -33.61 -21.61 -7.38
C ARG A 662 -34.65 -22.35 -6.54
N ALA A 663 -35.38 -21.66 -5.68
CA ALA A 663 -36.42 -22.28 -4.84
C ALA A 663 -37.54 -22.85 -5.72
N SER A 664 -38.08 -22.03 -6.63
CA SER A 664 -39.09 -22.43 -7.60
C SER A 664 -38.63 -23.61 -8.47
N PHE A 665 -37.37 -23.59 -8.93
CA PHE A 665 -36.80 -24.67 -9.71
C PHE A 665 -36.74 -25.99 -8.92
N LYS A 666 -36.37 -25.96 -7.63
CA LYS A 666 -36.39 -27.14 -6.76
C LYS A 666 -37.81 -27.71 -6.63
N TYR A 667 -38.82 -26.86 -6.46
CA TYR A 667 -40.21 -27.31 -6.40
C TYR A 667 -40.67 -27.92 -7.73
N ILE A 668 -40.37 -27.28 -8.86
CA ILE A 668 -40.68 -27.81 -10.19
C ILE A 668 -40.05 -29.19 -10.37
N MET A 669 -38.75 -29.33 -10.08
CA MET A 669 -38.04 -30.60 -10.18
C MET A 669 -38.63 -31.68 -9.26
N ALA A 670 -38.93 -31.34 -8.00
CA ALA A 670 -39.53 -32.26 -7.05
C ALA A 670 -40.92 -32.72 -7.52
N THR A 671 -41.75 -31.79 -8.02
CA THR A 671 -43.07 -32.10 -8.59
C THR A 671 -42.94 -32.96 -9.85
N SER A 672 -41.99 -32.66 -10.74
CA SER A 672 -41.75 -33.48 -11.94
C SER A 672 -41.29 -34.89 -11.58
N ILE A 673 -40.41 -35.06 -10.59
CA ILE A 673 -39.98 -36.37 -10.09
C ILE A 673 -41.16 -37.11 -9.44
N ALA A 674 -41.96 -36.44 -8.61
CA ALA A 674 -43.14 -37.04 -7.99
C ALA A 674 -44.16 -37.52 -9.05
N LEU A 675 -44.41 -36.71 -10.07
CA LEU A 675 -45.26 -37.08 -11.21
C LEU A 675 -44.69 -38.28 -11.97
N LEU A 676 -43.38 -38.29 -12.24
CA LEU A 676 -42.71 -39.42 -12.89
C LEU A 676 -42.84 -40.71 -12.05
N CYS A 677 -42.58 -40.64 -10.74
CA CYS A 677 -42.76 -41.77 -9.83
C CYS A 677 -44.21 -42.27 -9.82
N LEU A 678 -45.20 -41.37 -9.82
CA LEU A 678 -46.61 -41.73 -9.86
C LEU A 678 -46.99 -42.42 -11.17
N ILE A 679 -46.50 -41.93 -12.31
CA ILE A 679 -46.68 -42.57 -13.62
C ILE A 679 -46.05 -43.97 -13.64
N LEU A 680 -44.84 -44.12 -13.10
CA LEU A 680 -44.17 -45.42 -13.01
C LEU A 680 -44.95 -46.40 -12.10
N LEU A 681 -45.46 -45.94 -10.96
CA LEU A 681 -46.29 -46.76 -10.06
C LEU A 681 -47.59 -47.22 -10.72
N VAL A 682 -48.29 -46.33 -11.45
CA VAL A 682 -49.48 -46.68 -12.22
C VAL A 682 -49.13 -47.70 -13.31
N GLY A 683 -48.01 -47.52 -14.00
CA GLY A 683 -47.51 -48.47 -15.01
C GLY A 683 -47.22 -49.86 -14.43
N VAL A 684 -46.57 -49.92 -13.26
CA VAL A 684 -46.31 -51.18 -12.53
C VAL A 684 -47.61 -51.83 -12.07
N GLY A 685 -48.57 -51.07 -11.54
CA GLY A 685 -49.89 -51.58 -11.17
C GLY A 685 -50.69 -52.12 -12.36
N ALA A 686 -50.63 -51.45 -13.51
CA ALA A 686 -51.25 -51.91 -14.76
C ALA A 686 -50.59 -53.21 -15.27
N LEU A 687 -49.27 -53.36 -15.15
CA LEU A 687 -48.56 -54.59 -15.47
C LEU A 687 -48.90 -55.73 -14.51
N ALA A 688 -48.94 -55.45 -13.20
CA ALA A 688 -49.30 -56.43 -12.17
C ALA A 688 -50.74 -56.93 -12.32
N SER A 689 -51.70 -56.03 -12.59
CA SER A 689 -53.10 -56.39 -12.85
C SER A 689 -53.29 -57.20 -14.14
N ARG A 690 -52.47 -56.97 -15.16
CA ARG A 690 -52.42 -57.82 -16.36
C ARG A 690 -51.89 -59.22 -16.05
N PHE A 691 -50.88 -59.34 -15.19
CA PHE A 691 -50.35 -60.64 -14.77
C PHE A 691 -51.37 -61.44 -13.93
N THR A 692 -52.07 -60.79 -12.98
CA THR A 692 -53.10 -61.48 -12.17
C THR A 692 -54.32 -61.87 -13.00
N ARG A 693 -54.77 -61.06 -13.97
CA ARG A 693 -55.82 -61.47 -14.93
C ARG A 693 -55.41 -62.65 -15.80
N ARG A 694 -54.13 -62.74 -16.19
CA ARG A 694 -53.62 -63.85 -17.00
C ARG A 694 -53.61 -65.18 -16.24
N ASN A 695 -53.33 -65.13 -14.93
CA ASN A 695 -53.37 -66.31 -14.05
C ASN A 695 -54.79 -66.77 -13.68
N HIS A 696 -55.80 -65.88 -13.71
CA HIS A 696 -57.20 -66.24 -13.47
C HIS A 696 -57.90 -66.90 -14.67
N HIS A 697 -57.30 -66.89 -15.86
CA HIS A 697 -57.80 -67.63 -17.03
C HIS A 697 -57.17 -69.02 -17.21
N THR A 698 -56.38 -69.49 -16.22
CA THR A 698 -55.70 -70.79 -16.22
C THR A 698 -56.04 -71.65 -14.99
N VAL A 699 -57.28 -71.57 -14.50
CA VAL A 699 -57.86 -72.52 -13.55
C VAL A 699 -59.23 -72.95 -14.06
#